data_AF-A0A813A5S8-F1
#
_entry.id   AF-A0A813A5S8-F1
#
_cell.length_a   1.000
_cell.length_b   1.000
_cell.length_c   1.000
_cell.angle_alpha   90.00
_cell.angle_beta   90.00
_cell.angle_gamma   90.00
#
_symmetry.space_group_name_H-M   'P 1'
#
loop_
_entity.id
_entity.type
_entity.pdbx_description
1 polymer ?
#
loop_
_entity_poly.entity_id
_entity_poly.type
_entity_poly.pdbx_seq_one_letter_code
_entity_poly.pdbx_strand_id
1 'polypeptide(L)'
;ELVDKTCASKAAGPAPGGQAAPKTPPRPPLKRKRQDGPKPRSDPPDTGAAAEPATSSAEARPADGPGATTPPRARPGEGKKRKKKETSRGTRTASLKSLLQIPPAAGALPDYQPLARGPREYGTWLEIPSDTFEERPWALVLFSGRRRKGDLPNWLVHFGFMVCCIDLVADHPCNALDEAQWTPLEKDVNDGHFEVVWAGTVCGTFSPHAKEANVLVERTFDILSLTWDERKTWGLENPVHGSDRPELWQMPLVRQLSQLDRTAEAVFDQCRFGLATVKPTKVLYSAHAKGLEEVRGLRCDHPRGTHGTVAGQREQGASGAQWASKGQGQYTPHFAQVEELIAFPKDKTDRERENAEALGGMRNPRAALSRLPRSRRVRRAIHKLLRHTLAKWPELVEPARAILRGEEPSDFDTATVDSSAVHTVLGRSDKVKARRRTAPAETPLRADSKESWNLATEDPDAATLANWLDNGAPLGISQAIPSRGVFPKVSSHNVTPHSQLDARTLEGWSNYQSAEEEAETLEELISDYVARGFCQIAYSQQEAEEVLGGKPVLNKLGVLVKEKRDAHGKVVKKARVIWDLRESSVNKACHQGERIILPRLWDVVASALASYRRGRPPYLAGVDIKDAFMNIPAGADRRFTVAAVPGSRNRPGKRHRLIIFNTLVFGSASSPTIWGRAAAWLGRTSAAVSPADLQCYVDDPIYVLEGPSAEAAAGDLSVILLWTAVCGYPIKLSKATGGKELEWVGAKIRCLDAEEAVVVTLPEAKIQALLADTNRFLSKPVAGARELRSYTGALSFVAGLVPHLRPFLASFWSVLSRHAVTSEGLPVKEARKLIHVRRIRPALRWVRALLSGGPTIEKIFYARPPRTDLEIVTDASPWGIGGVRRHSGKPTGYFYSHLPDGVLKKFGAERGLPKHNTLWEGLALLVAFRLWLPALVHGALFRAKSDNLGFLKALAKGSAKAPDLNVLAREFAYDQAV
;
A
#
# COMPACT_ATOMS: atom_id res chain seq x y z
N GLU A 1 -7.64 37.77 -10.29
CA GLU A 1 -6.90 36.61 -10.84
C GLU A 1 -5.98 35.90 -9.81
N LEU A 2 -6.53 35.51 -8.64
CA LEU A 2 -5.76 34.99 -7.49
C LEU A 2 -6.32 33.64 -6.98
N VAL A 3 -6.09 32.54 -7.70
CA VAL A 3 -6.41 31.17 -7.20
C VAL A 3 -5.14 30.34 -7.00
N ASP A 4 -4.97 29.80 -5.78
CA ASP A 4 -3.84 29.00 -5.31
C ASP A 4 -4.07 27.53 -5.72
N LYS A 5 -3.10 26.92 -6.41
CA LYS A 5 -3.25 25.66 -7.17
C LYS A 5 -2.76 24.40 -6.44
N THR A 6 -2.86 24.35 -5.12
CA THR A 6 -2.32 23.21 -4.33
C THR A 6 -3.22 21.97 -4.28
N CYS A 7 -4.45 22.01 -4.82
CA CYS A 7 -5.30 20.83 -5.05
C CYS A 7 -5.52 20.48 -6.54
N ALA A 8 -4.81 21.13 -7.47
CA ALA A 8 -5.12 21.11 -8.91
C ALA A 8 -4.18 20.24 -9.78
N SER A 9 -3.52 19.21 -9.25
CA SER A 9 -2.57 18.39 -10.04
C SER A 9 -3.20 17.34 -10.97
N LYS A 10 -4.53 17.23 -11.04
CA LYS A 10 -5.25 16.27 -11.92
C LYS A 10 -5.69 16.85 -13.29
N ALA A 11 -5.17 17.99 -13.74
CA ALA A 11 -5.66 18.62 -14.98
C ALA A 11 -4.56 19.32 -15.80
N ALA A 12 -3.95 18.61 -16.72
CA ALA A 12 -3.28 19.17 -17.89
C ALA A 12 -3.63 18.29 -19.11
N GLY A 13 -4.50 18.80 -19.97
CA GLY A 13 -4.70 18.31 -21.35
C GLY A 13 -4.20 19.38 -22.33
N PRO A 14 -3.84 19.01 -23.57
CA PRO A 14 -3.17 19.91 -24.51
C PRO A 14 -4.13 20.97 -25.08
N ALA A 15 -3.62 22.19 -25.27
CA ALA A 15 -4.33 23.27 -25.96
C ALA A 15 -4.36 23.00 -27.48
N PRO A 16 -5.49 23.26 -28.19
CA PRO A 16 -5.55 23.13 -29.64
C PRO A 16 -4.86 24.32 -30.32
N GLY A 17 -4.06 24.03 -31.34
CA GLY A 17 -3.51 25.05 -32.24
C GLY A 17 -4.60 25.58 -33.17
N GLY A 18 -4.78 26.91 -33.17
CA GLY A 18 -5.58 27.63 -34.15
C GLY A 18 -4.77 28.81 -34.68
N GLN A 19 -4.44 28.77 -35.97
CA GLN A 19 -3.81 29.87 -36.70
C GLN A 19 -4.83 31.02 -36.84
N ALA A 20 -4.45 32.23 -36.46
CA ALA A 20 -5.08 33.45 -36.94
C ALA A 20 -4.01 34.54 -37.13
N ALA A 21 -3.91 35.03 -38.35
CA ALA A 21 -2.92 36.02 -38.79
C ALA A 21 -3.13 37.40 -38.10
N PRO A 22 -2.06 38.14 -37.77
CA PRO A 22 -2.19 39.47 -37.18
C PRO A 22 -2.24 40.56 -38.26
N LYS A 23 -3.18 41.51 -38.12
CA LYS A 23 -3.20 42.79 -38.84
C LYS A 23 -2.34 43.82 -38.08
N THR A 24 -1.36 44.41 -38.77
CA THR A 24 -0.51 45.54 -38.34
C THR A 24 -1.29 46.87 -38.38
N PRO A 25 -0.95 47.87 -37.54
CA PRO A 25 -0.34 49.11 -38.08
C PRO A 25 0.64 49.80 -37.06
N PRO A 26 1.14 51.04 -37.29
CA PRO A 26 2.38 51.34 -38.00
C PRO A 26 3.49 51.99 -37.11
N ARG A 27 4.74 51.90 -37.56
CA ARG A 27 5.92 52.70 -37.11
C ARG A 27 6.13 53.90 -38.06
N PRO A 28 6.71 55.04 -37.62
CA PRO A 28 8.18 55.30 -37.77
C PRO A 28 8.70 56.37 -36.75
N PRO A 29 9.89 57.03 -36.87
CA PRO A 29 11.10 56.89 -37.73
C PRO A 29 12.46 56.76 -36.95
N LEU A 30 13.52 56.07 -37.44
CA LEU A 30 14.77 56.55 -38.16
C LEU A 30 15.69 57.49 -37.35
N LYS A 31 17.04 57.41 -37.22
CA LYS A 31 18.23 57.14 -38.09
C LYS A 31 19.46 56.83 -37.16
N ARG A 32 20.40 55.88 -37.43
CA ARG A 32 21.55 55.81 -38.39
C ARG A 32 22.66 56.86 -38.14
N LYS A 33 23.92 56.48 -37.84
CA LYS A 33 25.08 56.07 -38.72
C LYS A 33 26.30 55.82 -37.75
N ARG A 34 27.40 55.09 -37.99
CA ARG A 34 28.29 54.87 -39.16
C ARG A 34 29.38 53.79 -38.83
N GLN A 35 29.79 52.99 -39.84
CA GLN A 35 31.17 52.54 -40.25
C GLN A 35 32.09 51.72 -39.30
N ASP A 36 33.00 50.80 -39.71
CA ASP A 36 33.60 50.32 -40.98
C ASP A 36 34.14 48.84 -40.84
N GLY A 37 34.47 48.15 -41.95
CA GLY A 37 34.89 46.71 -42.08
C GLY A 37 36.34 46.35 -41.66
N PRO A 38 37.05 45.30 -42.18
CA PRO A 38 36.73 44.27 -43.22
C PRO A 38 37.12 42.76 -42.90
N LYS A 39 36.67 41.83 -43.79
CA LYS A 39 37.19 40.53 -44.38
C LYS A 39 38.58 39.93 -43.97
N PRO A 40 39.04 38.71 -44.43
CA PRO A 40 38.45 37.60 -45.26
C PRO A 40 38.85 36.09 -44.96
N ARG A 41 38.19 35.14 -45.69
CA ARG A 41 38.66 33.88 -46.41
C ARG A 41 39.34 32.73 -45.62
N SER A 42 39.28 31.43 -45.98
CA SER A 42 38.96 30.68 -47.22
C SER A 42 38.71 29.17 -46.94
N ASP A 43 37.97 28.54 -47.87
CA ASP A 43 37.88 27.14 -48.37
C ASP A 43 39.16 26.23 -48.21
N PRO A 44 39.24 24.92 -48.61
CA PRO A 44 38.42 24.16 -49.58
C PRO A 44 38.35 22.60 -49.33
N PRO A 45 38.23 21.66 -50.33
CA PRO A 45 37.09 20.73 -50.39
C PRO A 45 37.44 19.26 -50.82
N ASP A 46 36.39 18.48 -51.08
CA ASP A 46 36.17 17.59 -52.25
C ASP A 46 36.83 16.22 -52.52
N THR A 47 35.93 15.33 -53.02
CA THR A 47 36.01 14.37 -54.16
C THR A 47 36.39 12.88 -54.03
N GLY A 48 35.47 12.06 -54.56
CA GLY A 48 35.68 10.93 -55.51
C GLY A 48 35.89 9.52 -54.92
N ALA A 49 35.61 8.39 -55.57
CA ALA A 49 34.79 7.96 -56.71
C ALA A 49 34.95 6.42 -56.83
N ALA A 50 33.91 5.71 -57.32
CA ALA A 50 33.89 4.45 -58.09
C ALA A 50 34.51 3.12 -57.55
N ALA A 51 33.71 2.04 -57.57
CA ALA A 51 33.80 0.89 -58.53
C ALA A 51 33.17 -0.43 -57.99
N GLU A 52 32.27 -1.01 -58.79
CA GLU A 52 31.74 -2.40 -58.80
C GLU A 52 32.77 -3.38 -59.46
N PRO A 53 32.58 -4.74 -59.61
CA PRO A 53 31.32 -5.49 -59.81
C PRO A 53 31.19 -6.98 -59.34
N ALA A 54 29.94 -7.50 -59.47
CA ALA A 54 29.46 -8.87 -59.87
C ALA A 54 29.81 -10.13 -59.02
N THR A 55 28.97 -11.17 -58.81
CA THR A 55 28.08 -11.94 -59.73
C THR A 55 27.13 -12.91 -58.96
N SER A 56 25.83 -12.95 -59.33
CA SER A 56 24.91 -14.09 -59.67
C SER A 56 24.82 -15.36 -58.79
N SER A 57 23.73 -16.13 -58.63
CA SER A 57 22.36 -16.30 -59.22
C SER A 57 21.64 -17.42 -58.40
N ALA A 58 20.34 -17.34 -58.04
CA ALA A 58 19.14 -18.00 -58.64
C ALA A 58 19.31 -19.52 -58.96
N GLU A 59 18.38 -20.48 -58.84
CA GLU A 59 16.94 -20.61 -58.51
C GLU A 59 16.57 -22.13 -58.54
N ALA A 60 15.37 -22.48 -58.04
CA ALA A 60 14.45 -23.56 -58.50
C ALA A 60 14.49 -25.05 -58.02
N ARG A 61 13.26 -25.51 -57.75
CA ARG A 61 12.64 -26.88 -57.62
C ARG A 61 12.76 -27.73 -58.93
N PRO A 62 12.44 -29.07 -59.02
CA PRO A 62 11.16 -29.73 -58.65
C PRO A 62 11.20 -31.26 -58.30
N ALA A 63 10.00 -31.87 -58.31
CA ALA A 63 9.52 -33.16 -57.75
C ALA A 63 9.69 -34.43 -58.63
N ASP A 64 9.57 -35.64 -58.03
CA ASP A 64 8.49 -36.67 -58.25
C ASP A 64 8.86 -38.10 -57.75
N GLY A 65 7.82 -38.91 -57.42
CA GLY A 65 7.82 -40.22 -56.70
C GLY A 65 8.27 -41.48 -57.50
N PRO A 66 7.69 -42.72 -57.34
CA PRO A 66 6.44 -43.15 -56.68
C PRO A 66 6.47 -44.50 -55.90
N GLY A 67 5.33 -44.95 -55.35
CA GLY A 67 5.10 -46.36 -54.92
C GLY A 67 3.77 -46.61 -54.18
N ALA A 68 2.80 -47.23 -54.86
CA ALA A 68 1.40 -47.41 -54.46
C ALA A 68 1.08 -48.79 -53.83
N THR A 69 -0.04 -48.91 -53.09
CA THR A 69 -1.13 -49.90 -53.31
C THR A 69 -2.30 -49.70 -52.34
N THR A 70 -3.52 -49.95 -52.84
CA THR A 70 -4.83 -49.56 -52.30
C THR A 70 -5.71 -50.83 -52.04
N PRO A 71 -7.05 -50.76 -51.76
CA PRO A 71 -7.77 -51.18 -50.54
C PRO A 71 -8.64 -52.48 -50.74
N PRO A 72 -9.71 -52.83 -49.95
CA PRO A 72 -11.03 -52.16 -50.01
C PRO A 72 -11.97 -52.24 -48.76
N ARG A 73 -13.12 -51.54 -48.88
CA ARG A 73 -14.33 -51.46 -48.02
C ARG A 73 -15.21 -52.71 -48.04
N ALA A 74 -15.97 -52.99 -46.95
CA ALA A 74 -17.38 -53.45 -46.96
C ALA A 74 -18.07 -53.34 -45.56
N ARG A 75 -19.38 -53.01 -45.55
CA ARG A 75 -20.37 -53.08 -44.42
C ARG A 75 -21.19 -54.40 -44.56
N PRO A 76 -22.33 -54.66 -43.86
CA PRO A 76 -22.76 -54.61 -42.43
C PRO A 76 -23.29 -56.00 -41.93
N GLY A 77 -23.63 -56.18 -40.64
CA GLY A 77 -24.58 -57.25 -40.24
C GLY A 77 -24.46 -57.87 -38.83
N GLU A 78 -25.52 -57.66 -38.03
CA GLU A 78 -26.16 -58.59 -37.07
C GLU A 78 -25.44 -59.20 -35.84
N GLY A 79 -25.93 -58.84 -34.65
CA GLY A 79 -26.72 -59.80 -33.87
C GLY A 79 -26.11 -60.57 -32.68
N LYS A 80 -26.49 -60.10 -31.47
CA LYS A 80 -26.84 -60.86 -30.23
C LYS A 80 -25.78 -61.23 -29.17
N LYS A 81 -25.93 -60.52 -28.03
CA LYS A 81 -26.04 -60.96 -26.61
C LYS A 81 -24.87 -61.75 -25.97
N ARG A 82 -24.24 -61.16 -24.94
CA ARG A 82 -24.38 -61.58 -23.51
C ARG A 82 -23.57 -60.67 -22.56
N LYS A 83 -24.18 -60.37 -21.41
CA LYS A 83 -23.72 -59.54 -20.27
C LYS A 83 -22.28 -59.81 -19.81
N LYS A 84 -21.51 -58.75 -19.53
CA LYS A 84 -20.43 -58.79 -18.52
C LYS A 84 -20.27 -57.44 -17.82
N LYS A 85 -20.30 -57.50 -16.48
CA LYS A 85 -20.09 -56.45 -15.48
C LYS A 85 -19.00 -55.44 -15.88
N GLU A 86 -19.33 -54.16 -15.89
CA GLU A 86 -18.36 -53.09 -15.63
C GLU A 86 -17.98 -53.15 -14.14
N THR A 87 -16.73 -53.50 -13.88
CA THR A 87 -16.07 -53.31 -12.59
C THR A 87 -15.59 -51.86 -12.52
N SER A 88 -16.16 -51.12 -11.58
CA SER A 88 -15.63 -49.84 -11.11
C SER A 88 -14.16 -49.99 -10.71
N ARG A 89 -13.29 -49.17 -11.31
CA ARG A 89 -11.94 -48.92 -10.78
C ARG A 89 -12.09 -48.02 -9.57
N GLY A 90 -12.25 -48.63 -8.40
CA GLY A 90 -12.25 -47.95 -7.11
C GLY A 90 -10.88 -47.36 -6.81
N THR A 91 -10.84 -46.04 -6.66
CA THR A 91 -9.81 -45.33 -5.89
C THR A 91 -9.83 -45.91 -4.47
N ARG A 92 -8.73 -46.55 -4.05
CA ARG A 92 -8.53 -46.93 -2.64
C ARG A 92 -8.42 -45.66 -1.82
N THR A 93 -9.54 -45.17 -1.31
CA THR A 93 -9.56 -44.24 -0.19
C THR A 93 -8.99 -44.98 1.01
N ALA A 94 -7.86 -44.52 1.54
CA ALA A 94 -7.37 -44.98 2.84
C ALA A 94 -8.47 -44.69 3.87
N SER A 95 -9.12 -45.73 4.37
CA SER A 95 -10.14 -45.58 5.40
C SER A 95 -9.47 -45.12 6.69
N LEU A 96 -9.88 -43.97 7.23
CA LEU A 96 -9.52 -43.43 8.55
C LEU A 96 -9.68 -44.43 9.72
N LYS A 97 -10.29 -45.60 9.51
CA LYS A 97 -10.31 -46.70 10.49
C LYS A 97 -8.92 -47.23 10.88
N SER A 98 -7.86 -46.97 10.11
CA SER A 98 -6.51 -47.49 10.41
C SER A 98 -5.64 -46.60 11.30
N LEU A 99 -6.05 -45.35 11.55
CA LEU A 99 -5.26 -44.38 12.34
C LEU A 99 -5.19 -44.69 13.85
N LEU A 100 -5.75 -45.82 14.32
CA LEU A 100 -5.64 -46.24 15.73
C LEU A 100 -5.22 -47.70 15.89
N GLN A 101 -4.52 -48.26 14.91
CA GLN A 101 -3.54 -49.29 15.26
C GLN A 101 -2.46 -48.61 16.10
N ILE A 102 -2.53 -48.83 17.43
CA ILE A 102 -1.50 -48.43 18.40
C ILE A 102 -0.14 -48.72 17.76
N PRO A 103 0.80 -47.75 17.74
CA PRO A 103 2.12 -47.98 17.17
C PRO A 103 2.70 -49.27 17.75
N PRO A 104 3.26 -50.18 16.93
CA PRO A 104 3.96 -51.33 17.48
C PRO A 104 5.04 -50.83 18.44
N ALA A 105 5.25 -51.56 19.54
CA ALA A 105 6.25 -51.23 20.55
C ALA A 105 7.58 -50.80 19.90
N ALA A 106 8.21 -49.77 20.47
CA ALA A 106 9.35 -49.05 19.89
C ALA A 106 10.35 -49.96 19.17
N GLY A 107 10.53 -49.74 17.86
CA GLY A 107 11.57 -50.40 17.06
C GLY A 107 11.16 -50.92 15.67
N ALA A 108 9.86 -51.07 15.39
CA ALA A 108 9.39 -51.72 14.15
C ALA A 108 9.11 -50.79 12.95
N LEU A 109 9.03 -49.46 13.16
CA LEU A 109 8.73 -48.51 12.08
C LEU A 109 10.02 -47.99 11.40
N PRO A 110 10.04 -47.82 10.06
CA PRO A 110 11.11 -47.15 9.35
C PRO A 110 11.31 -45.71 9.87
N ASP A 111 12.55 -45.24 9.91
CA ASP A 111 12.86 -43.84 10.17
C ASP A 111 12.96 -43.09 8.84
N TYR A 112 11.91 -42.33 8.51
CA TYR A 112 11.81 -41.63 7.24
C TYR A 112 12.72 -40.40 7.24
N GLN A 113 13.54 -40.23 6.21
CA GLN A 113 14.44 -39.08 6.14
C GLN A 113 13.68 -37.82 5.69
N PRO A 114 14.06 -36.62 6.17
CA PRO A 114 13.55 -35.37 5.65
C PRO A 114 13.78 -35.25 4.15
N LEU A 115 12.79 -34.72 3.44
CA LEU A 115 12.96 -34.34 2.05
C LEU A 115 13.96 -33.19 1.94
N ALA A 116 14.86 -33.28 0.96
CA ALA A 116 15.77 -32.19 0.63
C ALA A 116 15.00 -30.94 0.16
N ARG A 117 13.83 -31.13 -0.45
CA ARG A 117 12.89 -30.07 -0.83
C ARG A 117 11.45 -30.61 -0.73
N GLY A 118 10.64 -30.01 0.15
CA GLY A 118 9.22 -30.33 0.25
C GLY A 118 8.36 -29.56 -0.76
N PRO A 119 7.04 -29.82 -0.80
CA PRO A 119 6.06 -29.09 -1.61
C PRO A 119 5.97 -27.59 -1.28
N ARG A 120 6.45 -27.21 -0.10
CA ARG A 120 6.52 -25.84 0.39
C ARG A 120 7.87 -25.59 1.04
N GLU A 121 8.27 -24.32 1.04
CA GLU A 121 9.56 -23.87 1.60
C GLU A 121 9.55 -23.79 3.13
N TYR A 122 8.38 -23.88 3.76
CA TYR A 122 8.24 -23.93 5.22
C TYR A 122 8.19 -25.39 5.72
N GLY A 123 8.70 -25.58 6.93
CA GLY A 123 8.59 -26.83 7.66
C GLY A 123 9.45 -27.97 7.10
N THR A 124 9.62 -29.01 7.90
CA THR A 124 10.34 -30.21 7.51
C THR A 124 9.37 -31.23 6.95
N TRP A 125 9.56 -31.63 5.70
CA TRP A 125 8.66 -32.55 5.01
C TRP A 125 9.18 -33.98 5.04
N LEU A 126 8.27 -34.93 5.28
CA LEU A 126 8.56 -36.37 5.35
C LEU A 126 7.58 -37.15 4.47
N GLU A 127 8.09 -38.20 3.83
CA GLU A 127 7.29 -39.14 3.04
C GLU A 127 7.95 -40.52 2.93
N ILE A 128 7.20 -41.48 2.35
CA ILE A 128 7.76 -42.73 1.85
C ILE A 128 8.43 -42.41 0.50
N PRO A 129 9.71 -42.76 0.27
CA PRO A 129 10.39 -42.49 -0.99
C PRO A 129 9.55 -42.94 -2.20
N SER A 130 9.10 -41.98 -3.02
CA SER A 130 8.40 -42.26 -4.28
C SER A 130 8.52 -41.08 -5.24
N ASP A 131 8.45 -41.34 -6.55
CA ASP A 131 8.68 -40.33 -7.59
C ASP A 131 7.50 -39.34 -7.82
N THR A 132 6.41 -39.39 -7.03
CA THR A 132 5.20 -38.57 -7.24
C THR A 132 4.62 -37.97 -5.95
N PHE A 133 4.90 -36.68 -5.71
CA PHE A 133 4.44 -35.93 -4.52
C PHE A 133 2.97 -35.48 -4.57
N GLU A 134 2.34 -35.43 -5.75
CA GLU A 134 1.09 -34.66 -5.97
C GLU A 134 -0.21 -35.39 -5.57
N GLU A 135 -0.18 -36.70 -5.32
CA GLU A 135 -1.41 -37.50 -5.14
C GLU A 135 -1.73 -37.86 -3.67
N ARG A 136 -0.87 -37.49 -2.70
CA ARG A 136 -1.02 -37.91 -1.29
C ARG A 136 -1.66 -36.83 -0.40
N PRO A 137 -2.49 -37.22 0.59
CA PRO A 137 -3.05 -36.29 1.56
C PRO A 137 -1.95 -35.73 2.48
N TRP A 138 -2.06 -34.44 2.83
CA TRP A 138 -1.05 -33.79 3.68
C TRP A 138 -1.48 -33.81 5.14
N ALA A 139 -0.50 -34.03 6.03
CA ALA A 139 -0.67 -33.88 7.46
C ALA A 139 0.29 -32.81 8.01
N LEU A 140 -0.20 -31.97 8.93
CA LEU A 140 0.59 -30.96 9.61
C LEU A 140 0.83 -31.39 11.06
N VAL A 141 2.07 -31.36 11.52
CA VAL A 141 2.44 -31.58 12.93
C VAL A 141 3.13 -30.34 13.47
N LEU A 142 2.41 -29.56 14.28
CA LEU A 142 2.92 -28.40 14.99
C LEU A 142 3.64 -28.83 16.27
N PHE A 143 4.80 -28.23 16.52
CA PHE A 143 5.63 -28.44 17.71
C PHE A 143 5.98 -29.91 17.94
N SER A 144 6.35 -30.60 16.86
CA SER A 144 6.75 -32.00 16.87
C SER A 144 7.93 -32.31 17.82
N GLY A 145 8.75 -31.31 18.14
CA GLY A 145 9.96 -31.46 18.92
C GLY A 145 11.04 -32.27 18.20
N ARG A 146 12.10 -32.64 18.93
CA ARG A 146 13.19 -33.45 18.36
C ARG A 146 12.66 -34.81 17.88
N ARG A 147 12.87 -35.09 16.60
CA ARG A 147 12.50 -36.34 15.93
C ARG A 147 13.04 -37.57 16.65
N ARG A 148 12.22 -38.62 16.72
CA ARG A 148 12.58 -39.92 17.31
C ARG A 148 12.02 -41.05 16.46
N LYS A 149 12.70 -42.20 16.47
CA LYS A 149 12.21 -43.38 15.78
C LYS A 149 10.86 -43.81 16.38
N GLY A 150 9.84 -43.93 15.52
CA GLY A 150 8.47 -44.27 15.92
C GLY A 150 7.63 -43.11 16.48
N ASP A 151 8.04 -41.86 16.27
CA ASP A 151 7.22 -40.69 16.60
C ASP A 151 6.00 -40.53 15.67
N LEU A 152 5.06 -39.64 16.06
CA LEU A 152 3.82 -39.39 15.32
C LEU A 152 4.06 -39.01 13.85
N PRO A 153 5.03 -38.14 13.50
CA PRO A 153 5.37 -37.88 12.10
C PRO A 153 5.75 -39.15 11.32
N ASN A 154 6.65 -39.98 11.83
CA ASN A 154 7.04 -41.23 11.16
C ASN A 154 5.87 -42.19 11.00
N TRP A 155 4.97 -42.26 11.97
CA TRP A 155 3.78 -43.08 11.90
C TRP A 155 2.78 -42.56 10.85
N LEU A 156 2.52 -41.25 10.78
CA LEU A 156 1.66 -40.67 9.74
C LEU A 156 2.22 -40.93 8.32
N VAL A 157 3.54 -40.81 8.14
CA VAL A 157 4.19 -41.14 6.87
C VAL A 157 3.98 -42.60 6.48
N HIS A 158 4.14 -43.52 7.43
CA HIS A 158 3.92 -44.95 7.20
C HIS A 158 2.50 -45.26 6.71
N PHE A 159 1.49 -44.52 7.19
CA PHE A 159 0.10 -44.65 6.76
C PHE A 159 -0.24 -43.88 5.47
N GLY A 160 0.76 -43.40 4.75
CA GLY A 160 0.61 -42.85 3.40
C GLY A 160 0.37 -41.34 3.34
N PHE A 161 0.51 -40.61 4.47
CA PHE A 161 0.48 -39.16 4.46
C PHE A 161 1.83 -38.58 4.00
N MET A 162 1.77 -37.40 3.39
CA MET A 162 2.93 -36.51 3.31
C MET A 162 2.88 -35.56 4.50
N VAL A 163 3.92 -35.56 5.33
CA VAL A 163 3.86 -34.92 6.66
C VAL A 163 4.76 -33.69 6.70
N CYS A 164 4.18 -32.54 7.04
CA CYS A 164 4.89 -31.30 7.32
C CYS A 164 5.05 -31.11 8.82
N CYS A 165 6.28 -31.03 9.31
CA CYS A 165 6.60 -30.79 10.71
C CYS A 165 7.07 -29.35 10.93
N ILE A 166 6.49 -28.66 11.91
CA ILE A 166 6.93 -27.34 12.37
C ILE A 166 7.53 -27.51 13.76
N ASP A 167 8.81 -27.16 13.94
CA ASP A 167 9.50 -27.25 15.23
C ASP A 167 10.23 -25.95 15.55
N LEU A 168 10.26 -25.57 16.84
CA LEU A 168 10.98 -24.40 17.32
C LEU A 168 12.48 -24.64 17.52
N VAL A 169 12.91 -25.91 17.62
CA VAL A 169 14.29 -26.30 17.97
C VAL A 169 15.06 -26.88 16.77
N ALA A 170 14.46 -26.92 15.59
CA ALA A 170 15.15 -27.33 14.37
C ALA A 170 16.08 -26.21 13.88
N ASP A 171 17.22 -26.57 13.28
CA ASP A 171 18.17 -25.63 12.63
C ASP A 171 17.62 -24.98 11.33
N HIS A 172 16.28 -24.84 11.25
CA HIS A 172 15.34 -24.33 10.22
C HIS A 172 14.80 -25.36 9.21
N PRO A 173 13.47 -25.34 8.92
CA PRO A 173 12.90 -24.44 7.88
C PRO A 173 11.67 -23.56 8.25
N CYS A 174 11.13 -23.57 9.47
CA CYS A 174 10.02 -22.65 9.82
C CYS A 174 10.11 -22.14 11.26
N ASN A 175 10.41 -20.85 11.44
CA ASN A 175 10.26 -20.16 12.71
C ASN A 175 8.79 -19.79 12.93
N ALA A 176 8.11 -20.54 13.79
CA ALA A 176 6.71 -20.31 14.14
C ALA A 176 6.47 -19.06 15.02
N LEU A 177 7.43 -18.15 15.15
CA LEU A 177 7.26 -16.76 15.61
C LEU A 177 7.43 -15.74 14.48
N ASP A 178 8.06 -16.11 13.36
CA ASP A 178 8.23 -15.24 12.19
C ASP A 178 6.93 -15.23 11.36
N GLU A 179 6.36 -14.04 11.16
CA GLU A 179 5.14 -13.84 10.37
C GLU A 179 5.34 -14.17 8.88
N ALA A 180 6.53 -13.92 8.33
CA ALA A 180 6.82 -14.18 6.91
C ALA A 180 6.80 -15.68 6.59
N GLN A 181 7.16 -16.51 7.57
CA GLN A 181 7.18 -17.97 7.46
C GLN A 181 5.86 -18.60 7.90
N TRP A 182 5.12 -17.96 8.80
CA TRP A 182 3.82 -18.45 9.28
C TRP A 182 2.66 -18.17 8.34
N THR A 183 2.64 -16.98 7.70
CA THR A 183 1.55 -16.58 6.80
C THR A 183 1.31 -17.57 5.66
N PRO A 184 2.34 -18.15 5.00
CA PRO A 184 2.13 -19.19 3.99
C PRO A 184 1.49 -20.46 4.54
N LEU A 185 1.93 -20.93 5.72
CA LEU A 185 1.38 -22.11 6.38
C LEU A 185 -0.09 -21.90 6.76
N GLU A 186 -0.42 -20.76 7.38
CA GLU A 186 -1.80 -20.42 7.76
C GLU A 186 -2.70 -20.38 6.53
N LYS A 187 -2.22 -19.82 5.41
CA LYS A 187 -2.95 -19.83 4.15
C LYS A 187 -3.16 -21.26 3.64
N ASP A 188 -2.14 -22.11 3.62
CA ASP A 188 -2.29 -23.46 3.09
C ASP A 188 -3.23 -24.33 3.95
N VAL A 189 -3.30 -24.07 5.27
CA VAL A 189 -4.35 -24.64 6.13
C VAL A 189 -5.72 -24.09 5.78
N ASN A 190 -5.87 -22.78 5.61
CA ASN A 190 -7.13 -22.12 5.25
C ASN A 190 -7.64 -22.47 3.85
N ASP A 191 -6.74 -22.81 2.93
CA ASP A 191 -7.06 -23.27 1.57
C ASP A 191 -7.36 -24.78 1.54
N GLY A 192 -7.31 -25.43 2.71
CA GLY A 192 -7.67 -26.82 2.88
C GLY A 192 -6.65 -27.82 2.32
N HIS A 193 -5.37 -27.47 2.21
CA HIS A 193 -4.35 -28.41 1.73
C HIS A 193 -4.02 -29.52 2.73
N PHE A 194 -4.23 -29.30 4.03
CA PHE A 194 -3.98 -30.29 5.07
C PHE A 194 -5.27 -31.03 5.43
N GLU A 195 -5.23 -32.36 5.44
CA GLU A 195 -6.33 -33.26 5.82
C GLU A 195 -6.33 -33.56 7.33
N VAL A 196 -5.15 -33.54 7.93
CA VAL A 196 -4.94 -33.81 9.36
C VAL A 196 -4.02 -32.75 9.94
N VAL A 197 -4.39 -32.19 11.09
CA VAL A 197 -3.53 -31.25 11.83
C VAL A 197 -3.37 -31.69 13.28
N TRP A 198 -2.13 -31.90 13.72
CA TRP A 198 -1.81 -32.24 15.10
C TRP A 198 -0.90 -31.20 15.73
N ALA A 199 -1.17 -30.80 16.97
CA ALA A 199 -0.33 -29.89 17.73
C ALA A 199 0.14 -30.57 19.01
N GLY A 200 1.47 -30.64 19.20
CA GLY A 200 2.09 -31.04 20.47
C GLY A 200 2.49 -29.83 21.31
N THR A 201 3.05 -30.08 22.50
CA THR A 201 3.64 -29.02 23.32
C THR A 201 5.13 -28.85 23.14
N VAL A 202 5.53 -27.59 23.09
CA VAL A 202 6.92 -27.18 23.11
C VAL A 202 7.52 -27.46 24.50
N CYS A 203 8.17 -28.61 24.66
CA CYS A 203 8.81 -28.99 25.91
C CYS A 203 9.98 -28.02 26.21
N GLY A 204 9.82 -27.11 27.17
CA GLY A 204 10.92 -26.29 27.70
C GLY A 204 10.78 -24.76 27.59
N THR A 205 9.79 -24.24 26.87
CA THR A 205 9.62 -22.79 26.60
C THR A 205 8.63 -22.08 27.52
N PHE A 206 7.91 -22.78 28.38
CA PHE A 206 6.98 -22.16 29.34
C PHE A 206 7.69 -21.66 30.62
N SER A 207 8.83 -20.98 30.44
CA SER A 207 9.48 -20.12 31.45
C SER A 207 10.11 -18.90 30.75
N PRO A 208 10.48 -17.84 31.48
CA PRO A 208 9.73 -16.61 31.77
C PRO A 208 9.36 -15.68 30.57
N HIS A 209 9.48 -16.10 29.30
CA HIS A 209 9.07 -15.25 28.15
C HIS A 209 7.57 -15.40 27.80
N ALA A 210 6.69 -14.90 28.68
CA ALA A 210 5.24 -15.01 28.53
C ALA A 210 4.65 -14.50 27.19
N LYS A 211 5.34 -13.60 26.48
CA LYS A 211 4.86 -13.04 25.20
C LYS A 211 4.94 -14.03 24.03
N GLU A 212 6.04 -14.77 23.90
CA GLU A 212 6.23 -15.74 22.81
C GLU A 212 5.32 -16.95 22.99
N ALA A 213 5.17 -17.41 24.24
CA ALA A 213 4.22 -18.46 24.60
C ALA A 213 2.77 -18.10 24.20
N ASN A 214 2.36 -16.84 24.41
CA ASN A 214 1.03 -16.38 24.00
C ASN A 214 0.84 -16.40 22.48
N VAL A 215 1.85 -15.97 21.71
CA VAL A 215 1.80 -15.99 20.23
C VAL A 215 1.65 -17.41 19.71
N LEU A 216 2.37 -18.37 20.29
CA LEU A 216 2.27 -19.77 19.88
C LEU A 216 0.90 -20.36 20.20
N VAL A 217 0.31 -20.00 21.33
CA VAL A 217 -1.04 -20.41 21.72
C VAL A 217 -2.09 -19.81 20.80
N GLU A 218 -1.96 -18.52 20.44
CA GLU A 218 -2.80 -17.85 19.45
C GLU A 218 -2.72 -18.55 18.08
N ARG A 219 -1.50 -18.83 17.62
CA ARG A 219 -1.24 -19.53 16.35
C ARG A 219 -1.79 -20.96 16.32
N THR A 220 -1.61 -21.69 17.41
CA THR A 220 -2.19 -23.04 17.58
C THR A 220 -3.70 -22.98 17.53
N PHE A 221 -4.30 -22.03 18.26
CA PHE A 221 -5.74 -21.81 18.28
C PHE A 221 -6.27 -21.53 16.88
N ASP A 222 -5.63 -20.63 16.15
CA ASP A 222 -6.05 -20.23 14.81
C ASP A 222 -6.05 -21.42 13.83
N ILE A 223 -4.96 -22.19 13.79
CA ILE A 223 -4.83 -23.34 12.88
C ILE A 223 -5.84 -24.46 13.21
N LEU A 224 -5.99 -24.81 14.50
CA LEU A 224 -6.94 -25.84 14.90
C LEU A 224 -8.39 -25.39 14.68
N SER A 225 -8.69 -24.10 14.89
CA SER A 225 -10.01 -23.54 14.61
C SER A 225 -10.35 -23.55 13.12
N LEU A 226 -9.38 -23.23 12.25
CA LEU A 226 -9.55 -23.34 10.79
C LEU A 226 -9.84 -24.79 10.36
N THR A 227 -9.06 -25.73 10.87
CA THR A 227 -9.24 -27.16 10.58
C THR A 227 -10.59 -27.69 11.08
N TRP A 228 -11.04 -27.20 12.23
CA TRP A 228 -12.35 -27.48 12.80
C TRP A 228 -13.51 -26.93 11.94
N ASP A 229 -13.37 -25.70 11.43
CA ASP A 229 -14.34 -25.04 10.54
C ASP A 229 -14.54 -25.87 9.25
N GLU A 230 -13.46 -26.45 8.71
CA GLU A 230 -13.47 -27.33 7.53
C GLU A 230 -13.99 -28.74 7.79
N ARG A 231 -14.35 -29.07 9.04
CA ARG A 231 -14.75 -30.43 9.48
C ARG A 231 -13.66 -31.49 9.28
N LYS A 232 -12.39 -31.08 9.31
CA LYS A 232 -11.25 -31.96 9.15
C LYS A 232 -10.74 -32.51 10.48
N THR A 233 -9.81 -33.45 10.42
CA THR A 233 -9.30 -34.15 11.61
C THR A 233 -8.23 -33.30 12.28
N TRP A 234 -8.38 -33.07 13.58
CA TRP A 234 -7.35 -32.37 14.35
C TRP A 234 -7.18 -32.89 15.78
N GLY A 235 -6.01 -32.62 16.36
CA GLY A 235 -5.71 -32.92 17.75
C GLY A 235 -4.70 -31.95 18.36
N LEU A 236 -4.82 -31.77 19.67
CA LEU A 236 -3.93 -31.01 20.54
C LEU A 236 -3.56 -31.89 21.74
N GLU A 237 -2.29 -32.19 21.89
CA GLU A 237 -1.75 -33.00 22.99
C GLU A 237 -0.94 -32.11 23.95
N ASN A 238 -1.20 -32.24 25.25
CA ASN A 238 -0.34 -31.68 26.28
C ASN A 238 -0.36 -32.53 27.57
N PRO A 239 0.80 -32.76 28.21
CA PRO A 239 0.84 -33.30 29.56
C PRO A 239 -0.04 -32.52 30.54
N VAL A 240 -0.71 -33.24 31.43
CA VAL A 240 -1.37 -32.67 32.61
C VAL A 240 -0.30 -32.46 33.67
N HIS A 241 -0.22 -31.25 34.22
CA HIS A 241 0.69 -30.93 35.30
C HIS A 241 -0.09 -30.90 36.62
N GLY A 242 0.62 -31.02 37.74
CA GLY A 242 -0.03 -30.84 39.05
C GLY A 242 -0.53 -29.39 39.21
N SER A 243 -1.34 -29.16 40.26
CA SER A 243 -1.88 -27.83 40.59
C SER A 243 -0.79 -26.77 40.89
N ASP A 244 0.48 -27.17 40.94
CA ASP A 244 1.65 -26.35 41.21
C ASP A 244 2.22 -25.65 39.95
N ARG A 245 1.71 -25.93 38.75
CA ARG A 245 2.24 -25.34 37.49
C ARG A 245 1.12 -24.79 36.60
N PRO A 246 1.36 -23.66 35.90
CA PRO A 246 0.43 -23.15 34.91
C PRO A 246 0.28 -24.16 33.77
N GLU A 247 -0.96 -24.53 33.45
CA GLU A 247 -1.27 -25.49 32.40
C GLU A 247 -1.79 -24.80 31.15
N LEU A 248 -1.39 -25.29 29.97
CA LEU A 248 -1.93 -24.87 28.67
C LEU A 248 -3.47 -24.94 28.64
N TRP A 249 -4.04 -25.95 29.30
CA TRP A 249 -5.48 -26.18 29.41
C TRP A 249 -6.25 -25.06 30.13
N GLN A 250 -5.55 -24.25 30.92
CA GLN A 250 -6.15 -23.12 31.64
C GLN A 250 -6.14 -21.83 30.81
N MET A 251 -5.44 -21.80 29.66
CA MET A 251 -5.38 -20.62 28.81
C MET A 251 -6.73 -20.36 28.12
N PRO A 252 -7.21 -19.10 28.04
CA PRO A 252 -8.54 -18.77 27.53
C PRO A 252 -8.85 -19.34 26.14
N LEU A 253 -7.89 -19.30 25.21
CA LEU A 253 -8.07 -19.80 23.84
C LEU A 253 -8.19 -21.33 23.79
N VAL A 254 -7.42 -22.04 24.63
CA VAL A 254 -7.47 -23.50 24.70
C VAL A 254 -8.78 -23.96 25.35
N ARG A 255 -9.26 -23.24 26.38
CA ARG A 255 -10.60 -23.44 26.93
C ARG A 255 -11.68 -23.22 25.87
N GLN A 256 -11.55 -22.18 25.07
CA GLN A 256 -12.48 -21.90 23.98
C GLN A 256 -12.51 -23.04 22.95
N LEU A 257 -11.35 -23.57 22.53
CA LEU A 257 -11.28 -24.77 21.66
C LEU A 257 -12.01 -25.96 22.28
N SER A 258 -11.82 -26.21 23.59
CA SER A 258 -12.46 -27.34 24.27
C SER A 258 -13.98 -27.22 24.39
N GLN A 259 -14.53 -26.02 24.22
CA GLN A 259 -15.96 -25.74 24.27
C GLN A 259 -16.62 -25.75 22.89
N LEU A 260 -15.86 -25.90 21.80
CA LEU A 260 -16.44 -26.02 20.46
C LEU A 260 -17.25 -27.32 20.33
N ASP A 261 -18.34 -27.28 19.56
CA ASP A 261 -19.07 -28.50 19.22
C ASP A 261 -18.18 -29.45 18.42
N ARG A 262 -18.43 -30.76 18.50
CA ARG A 262 -17.62 -31.78 17.82
C ARG A 262 -16.15 -31.79 18.25
N THR A 263 -15.88 -31.38 19.49
CA THR A 263 -14.59 -31.56 20.16
C THR A 263 -14.76 -32.57 21.29
N ALA A 264 -13.81 -33.51 21.42
CA ALA A 264 -13.75 -34.51 22.47
C ALA A 264 -12.42 -34.41 23.22
N GLU A 265 -12.37 -34.96 24.43
CA GLU A 265 -11.15 -35.04 25.23
C GLU A 265 -10.91 -36.45 25.75
N ALA A 266 -9.64 -36.84 25.78
CA ALA A 266 -9.19 -38.07 26.39
C ALA A 266 -8.00 -37.77 27.31
N VAL A 267 -7.94 -38.45 28.44
CA VAL A 267 -6.80 -38.37 29.36
C VAL A 267 -6.33 -39.79 29.67
N PHE A 268 -5.04 -40.05 29.51
CA PHE A 268 -4.43 -41.37 29.66
C PHE A 268 -2.98 -41.27 30.13
N ASP A 269 -2.39 -42.37 30.57
CA ASP A 269 -0.98 -42.45 30.94
C ASP A 269 -0.18 -43.08 29.80
N GLN A 270 0.81 -42.34 29.28
CA GLN A 270 1.60 -42.74 28.10
C GLN A 270 2.30 -44.11 28.27
N CYS A 271 2.63 -44.51 29.49
CA CYS A 271 3.27 -45.81 29.78
C CYS A 271 2.38 -47.03 29.48
N ARG A 272 1.05 -46.88 29.42
CA ARG A 272 0.13 -47.95 28.99
C ARG A 272 0.33 -48.35 27.52
N PHE A 273 1.10 -47.56 26.78
CA PHE A 273 1.43 -47.76 25.37
C PHE A 273 2.92 -48.02 25.13
N GLY A 274 3.65 -48.46 26.18
CA GLY A 274 5.08 -48.79 26.07
C GLY A 274 6.01 -47.58 25.95
N LEU A 275 5.52 -46.35 26.16
CA LEU A 275 6.35 -45.14 26.17
C LEU A 275 7.08 -44.97 27.51
N ALA A 276 8.30 -44.44 27.46
CA ALA A 276 9.16 -44.23 28.63
C ALA A 276 8.69 -43.13 29.60
N THR A 277 7.61 -42.41 29.27
CA THR A 277 7.09 -41.27 30.04
C THR A 277 5.81 -41.65 30.79
N VAL A 278 5.75 -41.24 32.06
CA VAL A 278 4.68 -41.57 33.01
C VAL A 278 3.73 -40.40 33.30
N LYS A 279 3.82 -39.32 32.52
CA LYS A 279 2.97 -38.15 32.75
C LYS A 279 1.55 -38.45 32.26
N PRO A 280 0.51 -38.18 33.06
CA PRO A 280 -0.85 -38.16 32.55
C PRO A 280 -0.91 -37.14 31.41
N THR A 281 -1.34 -37.57 30.24
CA THR A 281 -1.44 -36.73 29.05
C THR A 281 -2.90 -36.51 28.74
N LYS A 282 -3.26 -35.26 28.44
CA LYS A 282 -4.57 -34.89 27.94
C LYS A 282 -4.45 -34.62 26.44
N VAL A 283 -5.45 -35.09 25.70
CA VAL A 283 -5.60 -34.82 24.28
C VAL A 283 -6.97 -34.20 24.08
N LEU A 284 -7.01 -33.08 23.37
CA LEU A 284 -8.21 -32.44 22.86
C LEU A 284 -8.25 -32.67 21.35
N TYR A 285 -9.34 -33.18 20.80
CA TYR A 285 -9.37 -33.61 19.40
C TYR A 285 -10.76 -33.48 18.78
N SER A 286 -10.82 -33.51 17.45
CA SER A 286 -12.09 -33.52 16.72
C SER A 286 -12.87 -34.82 16.97
N ALA A 287 -14.14 -34.74 17.39
CA ALA A 287 -14.97 -35.88 17.81
C ALA A 287 -15.20 -36.96 16.75
N HIS A 288 -14.97 -36.66 15.46
CA HIS A 288 -14.99 -37.64 14.38
C HIS A 288 -13.68 -38.43 14.20
N ALA A 289 -12.62 -38.10 14.95
CA ALA A 289 -11.40 -38.92 15.03
C ALA A 289 -11.68 -40.19 15.85
N LYS A 290 -12.21 -41.21 15.18
CA LYS A 290 -12.66 -42.46 15.80
C LYS A 290 -11.50 -43.24 16.43
N GLY A 291 -11.64 -43.56 17.72
CA GLY A 291 -10.83 -44.50 18.53
C GLY A 291 -9.87 -43.87 19.56
N LEU A 292 -9.69 -42.54 19.58
CA LEU A 292 -9.12 -41.84 20.74
C LEU A 292 -10.03 -41.90 21.99
N GLU A 293 -11.30 -42.25 21.80
CA GLU A 293 -12.23 -42.56 22.90
C GLU A 293 -11.81 -43.84 23.65
N GLU A 294 -11.15 -44.80 22.99
CA GLU A 294 -10.76 -46.09 23.59
C GLU A 294 -9.61 -45.94 24.59
N VAL A 295 -8.83 -44.86 24.47
CA VAL A 295 -7.73 -44.56 25.41
C VAL A 295 -8.18 -43.75 26.61
N ARG A 296 -9.42 -43.24 26.61
CA ARG A 296 -9.94 -42.37 27.67
C ARG A 296 -9.96 -43.10 29.01
N GLY A 297 -9.26 -42.54 29.99
CA GLY A 297 -9.23 -43.08 31.36
C GLY A 297 -8.26 -44.24 31.58
N LEU A 298 -7.44 -44.62 30.58
CA LEU A 298 -6.40 -45.63 30.76
C LEU A 298 -5.29 -45.08 31.66
N ARG A 299 -5.33 -45.46 32.94
CA ARG A 299 -4.31 -45.18 33.94
C ARG A 299 -3.43 -46.38 34.17
N CYS A 300 -2.18 -46.13 34.54
CA CYS A 300 -1.30 -47.17 35.02
C CYS A 300 -1.50 -47.43 36.51
N ASP A 301 -1.28 -48.68 36.87
CA ASP A 301 -1.54 -49.32 38.16
C ASP A 301 -0.23 -49.66 38.89
N HIS A 302 0.88 -49.13 38.39
CA HIS A 302 2.19 -49.34 38.97
C HIS A 302 2.36 -48.60 40.32
N PRO A 303 3.18 -49.13 41.24
CA PRO A 303 3.46 -48.48 42.53
C PRO A 303 4.10 -47.08 42.39
N ARG A 304 3.73 -46.13 43.26
CA ARG A 304 4.39 -44.81 43.31
C ARG A 304 5.88 -44.99 43.55
N GLY A 305 6.72 -44.55 42.60
CA GLY A 305 8.19 -44.56 42.74
C GLY A 305 8.92 -45.70 42.01
N THR A 306 8.23 -46.65 41.38
CA THR A 306 8.88 -47.73 40.59
C THR A 306 9.23 -47.33 39.15
N HIS A 307 9.07 -46.06 38.78
CA HIS A 307 9.28 -45.57 37.42
C HIS A 307 10.50 -44.66 37.32
N GLY A 308 11.60 -45.20 36.82
CA GLY A 308 12.79 -44.43 36.48
C GLY A 308 12.58 -43.60 35.21
N THR A 309 12.84 -42.29 35.28
CA THR A 309 13.10 -41.48 34.08
C THR A 309 14.43 -41.92 33.48
N VAL A 310 14.43 -42.41 32.24
CA VAL A 310 15.67 -42.78 31.52
C VAL A 310 16.50 -41.54 31.13
N ALA A 311 15.96 -40.33 31.32
CA ALA A 311 16.69 -39.08 31.15
C ALA A 311 17.77 -38.93 32.24
N GLY A 312 19.04 -39.17 31.86
CA GLY A 312 20.22 -38.96 32.72
C GLY A 312 20.87 -40.23 33.29
N GLN A 313 20.52 -41.43 32.83
CA GLN A 313 21.22 -42.66 33.22
C GLN A 313 22.36 -43.04 32.27
N ARG A 314 23.41 -43.63 32.84
CA ARG A 314 24.62 -44.12 32.16
C ARG A 314 24.32 -45.50 31.57
N GLU A 315 24.46 -45.68 30.25
CA GLU A 315 24.55 -47.04 29.67
C GLU A 315 25.95 -47.61 29.92
N GLN A 316 26.02 -48.85 30.39
CA GLN A 316 27.27 -49.59 30.56
C GLN A 316 27.46 -50.53 29.36
N GLY A 317 28.39 -50.19 28.46
CA GLY A 317 28.79 -51.07 27.36
C GLY A 317 29.83 -50.46 26.41
N ALA A 318 31.10 -50.83 26.63
CA ALA A 318 32.28 -50.77 25.75
C ALA A 318 32.61 -49.49 24.92
N SER A 319 33.67 -48.81 25.39
CA SER A 319 34.58 -47.87 24.70
C SER A 319 33.99 -46.71 23.89
N GLY A 320 33.57 -45.67 24.60
CA GLY A 320 33.24 -44.35 24.04
C GLY A 320 32.24 -43.63 24.92
N ALA A 321 32.73 -42.88 25.92
CA ALA A 321 31.85 -42.24 26.90
C ALA A 321 30.91 -41.21 26.24
N GLN A 322 29.61 -41.47 26.22
CA GLN A 322 28.58 -40.45 25.97
C GLN A 322 27.60 -40.37 27.15
N TRP A 323 27.42 -39.16 27.65
CA TRP A 323 26.30 -38.79 28.52
C TRP A 323 25.10 -38.45 27.65
N ALA A 324 23.89 -38.96 27.97
CA ALA A 324 22.66 -38.34 27.46
C ALA A 324 22.63 -36.89 27.99
N SER A 325 22.68 -35.92 27.07
CA SER A 325 23.26 -34.60 27.36
C SER A 325 22.48 -33.79 28.42
N LYS A 326 23.24 -33.26 29.39
CA LYS A 326 22.83 -32.20 30.33
C LYS A 326 23.26 -30.79 29.83
N GLY A 327 23.62 -30.67 28.55
CA GLY A 327 24.17 -29.46 27.95
C GLY A 327 23.13 -28.72 27.10
N GLN A 328 22.24 -27.96 27.74
CA GLN A 328 21.55 -26.83 27.10
C GLN A 328 21.94 -25.58 27.87
N GLY A 329 22.99 -24.91 27.39
CA GLY A 329 23.54 -23.74 28.05
C GLY A 329 24.87 -23.31 27.47
N GLN A 330 24.98 -23.24 26.15
CA GLN A 330 25.99 -22.42 25.45
C GLN A 330 25.53 -22.26 24.00
N TYR A 331 24.98 -21.10 23.68
CA TYR A 331 24.72 -20.67 22.31
C TYR A 331 26.03 -20.18 21.70
N THR A 332 26.36 -20.67 20.51
CA THR A 332 27.45 -20.15 19.68
C THR A 332 27.17 -18.69 19.28
N PRO A 333 28.13 -17.77 19.39
CA PRO A 333 27.97 -16.41 18.89
C PRO A 333 28.24 -16.41 17.37
N HIS A 334 27.26 -16.84 16.58
CA HIS A 334 27.32 -16.65 15.13
C HIS A 334 25.93 -16.48 14.50
N PHE A 335 25.20 -15.45 14.93
CA PHE A 335 24.07 -14.90 14.18
C PHE A 335 23.97 -13.39 14.39
N ALA A 336 24.61 -12.64 13.50
CA ALA A 336 24.26 -11.25 13.21
C ALA A 336 24.88 -10.87 11.86
N GLN A 337 24.22 -11.24 10.77
CA GLN A 337 24.33 -10.57 9.47
C GLN A 337 23.22 -11.06 8.52
N VAL A 338 21.97 -10.88 8.96
CA VAL A 338 20.93 -10.57 7.97
C VAL A 338 21.28 -9.17 7.49
N GLU A 339 21.85 -9.06 6.29
CA GLU A 339 21.95 -7.77 5.61
C GLU A 339 20.54 -7.33 5.22
N GLU A 340 19.80 -6.83 6.20
CA GLU A 340 18.89 -5.74 5.94
C GLU A 340 19.72 -4.64 5.29
N LEU A 341 19.26 -4.12 4.15
CA LEU A 341 19.66 -2.80 3.69
C LEU A 341 19.39 -1.84 4.85
N ILE A 342 20.42 -1.54 5.63
CA ILE A 342 20.34 -0.61 6.75
C ILE A 342 19.96 0.72 6.12
N ALA A 343 18.67 1.03 6.13
CA ALA A 343 18.21 2.38 6.02
C ALA A 343 18.82 3.09 7.23
N PHE A 344 19.81 3.96 6.98
CA PHE A 344 20.42 4.77 8.04
C PHE A 344 19.28 5.33 8.91
N PRO A 345 19.25 5.04 10.24
CA PRO A 345 18.19 5.50 11.09
C PRO A 345 18.13 7.02 11.00
N LYS A 346 17.06 7.51 10.40
CA LYS A 346 16.82 8.92 10.20
C LYS A 346 16.22 9.45 11.50
N ASP A 347 16.81 10.52 12.05
CA ASP A 347 16.10 11.33 13.04
C ASP A 347 14.80 11.82 12.41
N LYS A 348 13.69 11.25 12.89
CA LYS A 348 12.36 11.64 12.41
C LYS A 348 12.15 13.09 12.78
N THR A 349 11.77 13.90 11.79
CA THR A 349 11.29 15.26 12.09
C THR A 349 10.06 15.18 13.01
N ASP A 350 9.76 16.24 13.77
CA ASP A 350 8.58 16.26 14.65
C ASP A 350 7.30 15.88 13.89
N ARG A 351 7.14 16.45 12.69
CA ARG A 351 6.05 16.10 11.78
C ARG A 351 6.02 14.62 11.38
N GLU A 352 7.17 13.97 11.21
CA GLU A 352 7.22 12.53 10.89
C GLU A 352 6.90 11.66 12.10
N ARG A 353 7.28 12.10 13.31
CA ARG A 353 6.91 11.45 14.56
C ARG A 353 5.41 11.55 14.81
N GLU A 354 4.85 12.75 14.74
CA GLU A 354 3.41 13.00 14.85
C GLU A 354 2.60 12.17 13.83
N ASN A 355 3.06 12.12 12.57
CA ASN A 355 2.41 11.31 11.54
C ASN A 355 2.44 9.80 11.86
N ALA A 356 3.48 9.31 12.54
CA ALA A 356 3.61 7.91 12.92
C ALA A 356 2.78 7.56 14.16
N GLU A 357 2.61 8.51 15.07
CA GLU A 357 1.77 8.38 16.28
C GLU A 357 0.28 8.40 15.94
N ALA A 358 -0.15 9.19 14.95
CA ALA A 358 -1.54 9.22 14.51
C ALA A 358 -2.02 7.84 13.99
N LEU A 359 -3.29 7.49 14.24
CA LEU A 359 -3.84 6.20 13.84
C LEU A 359 -3.86 6.03 12.30
N GLY A 360 -4.30 7.06 11.58
CA GLY A 360 -4.39 7.06 10.12
C GLY A 360 -5.59 6.26 9.57
N GLY A 361 -5.42 5.70 8.37
CA GLY A 361 -6.48 4.95 7.66
C GLY A 361 -6.60 5.30 6.19
N MET A 362 -6.10 6.45 5.75
CA MET A 362 -5.99 6.79 4.32
C MET A 362 -4.68 6.29 3.70
N ARG A 363 -3.60 6.31 4.48
CA ARG A 363 -2.27 5.82 4.12
C ARG A 363 -1.95 4.59 4.95
N ASN A 364 -1.57 3.49 4.30
CA ASN A 364 -1.27 2.20 4.92
C ASN A 364 -2.32 1.78 5.99
N PRO A 365 -3.62 1.70 5.66
CA PRO A 365 -4.68 1.36 6.61
C PRO A 365 -4.47 0.02 7.33
N ARG A 366 -3.77 -0.94 6.73
CA ARG A 366 -3.40 -2.21 7.41
C ARG A 366 -2.55 -1.95 8.66
N ALA A 367 -1.66 -0.96 8.63
CA ALA A 367 -0.87 -0.53 9.80
C ALA A 367 -1.71 0.25 10.83
N ALA A 368 -2.80 0.89 10.40
CA ALA A 368 -3.78 1.47 11.33
C ALA A 368 -4.57 0.35 12.02
N LEU A 369 -5.05 -0.63 11.25
CA LEU A 369 -5.77 -1.80 11.76
C LEU A 369 -4.92 -2.62 12.73
N SER A 370 -3.60 -2.69 12.54
CA SER A 370 -2.73 -3.41 13.49
C SER A 370 -2.71 -2.82 14.89
N ARG A 371 -3.19 -1.58 15.04
CA ARG A 371 -3.33 -0.87 16.31
C ARG A 371 -4.76 -0.95 16.89
N LEU A 372 -5.66 -1.71 16.25
CA LEU A 372 -7.06 -1.93 16.65
C LEU A 372 -7.35 -3.44 16.82
N PRO A 373 -6.92 -4.07 17.93
CA PRO A 373 -7.06 -5.51 18.14
C PRO A 373 -8.49 -6.08 18.13
N ARG A 374 -9.53 -5.36 18.59
CA ARG A 374 -10.93 -5.82 18.49
C ARG A 374 -11.45 -5.73 17.07
N SER A 375 -11.08 -4.69 16.30
CA SER A 375 -11.36 -4.66 14.85
C SER A 375 -10.84 -5.91 14.14
N ARG A 376 -9.67 -6.45 14.55
CA ARG A 376 -9.13 -7.70 13.99
C ARG A 376 -9.98 -8.93 14.32
N ARG A 377 -10.64 -8.97 15.48
CA ARG A 377 -11.53 -10.08 15.88
C ARG A 377 -12.82 -10.07 15.07
N VAL A 378 -13.43 -8.89 14.95
CA VAL A 378 -14.69 -8.68 14.20
C VAL A 378 -14.52 -8.98 12.71
N ARG A 379 -13.31 -8.75 12.18
CA ARG A 379 -12.95 -8.94 10.77
C ARG A 379 -13.31 -10.32 10.20
N ARG A 380 -13.07 -11.41 10.95
CA ARG A 380 -13.28 -12.79 10.48
C ARG A 380 -14.76 -13.06 10.21
N ALA A 381 -15.62 -12.66 11.14
CA ALA A 381 -17.06 -12.85 11.03
C ALA A 381 -17.65 -12.05 9.86
N ILE A 382 -17.25 -10.78 9.69
CA ILE A 382 -17.71 -9.96 8.56
C ILE A 382 -17.18 -10.51 7.24
N HIS A 383 -15.88 -10.85 7.15
CA HIS A 383 -15.30 -11.43 5.94
C HIS A 383 -16.06 -12.70 5.52
N LYS A 384 -16.30 -13.61 6.46
CA LYS A 384 -17.04 -14.87 6.22
C LYS A 384 -18.47 -14.57 5.74
N LEU A 385 -19.17 -13.62 6.36
CA LEU A 385 -20.50 -13.20 5.94
C LEU A 385 -20.50 -12.63 4.52
N LEU A 386 -19.59 -11.70 4.21
CA LEU A 386 -19.49 -11.09 2.88
C LEU A 386 -19.13 -12.13 1.81
N ARG A 387 -18.18 -13.03 2.08
CA ARG A 387 -17.83 -14.14 1.19
C ARG A 387 -19.00 -15.10 0.98
N HIS A 388 -19.76 -15.41 2.02
CA HIS A 388 -20.97 -16.22 1.91
C HIS A 388 -22.02 -15.54 1.03
N THR A 389 -22.21 -14.22 1.17
CA THR A 389 -23.09 -13.43 0.30
C THR A 389 -22.65 -13.51 -1.16
N LEU A 390 -21.35 -13.38 -1.45
CA LEU A 390 -20.83 -13.51 -2.81
C LEU A 390 -20.99 -14.93 -3.37
N ALA A 391 -20.92 -15.97 -2.53
CA ALA A 391 -21.17 -17.34 -2.95
C ALA A 391 -22.66 -17.59 -3.26
N LYS A 392 -23.56 -16.94 -2.52
CA LYS A 392 -25.01 -17.02 -2.75
C LYS A 392 -25.45 -16.21 -3.98
N TRP A 393 -24.78 -15.10 -4.25
CA TRP A 393 -25.08 -14.16 -5.33
C TRP A 393 -23.82 -13.89 -6.17
N PRO A 394 -23.39 -14.86 -7.01
CA PRO A 394 -22.14 -14.75 -7.77
C PRO A 394 -22.09 -13.56 -8.73
N GLU A 395 -23.24 -13.04 -9.17
CA GLU A 395 -23.36 -11.85 -10.01
C GLU A 395 -22.75 -10.60 -9.38
N LEU A 396 -22.66 -10.54 -8.05
CA LEU A 396 -21.99 -9.45 -7.31
C LEU A 396 -20.46 -9.43 -7.52
N VAL A 397 -19.91 -10.49 -8.12
CA VAL A 397 -18.49 -10.58 -8.46
C VAL A 397 -18.19 -9.92 -9.82
N GLU A 398 -19.17 -9.82 -10.72
CA GLU A 398 -18.96 -9.33 -12.09
C GLU A 398 -18.39 -7.91 -12.17
N PRO A 399 -18.83 -6.91 -11.39
CA PRO A 399 -18.23 -5.58 -11.45
C PRO A 399 -16.73 -5.60 -11.14
N ALA A 400 -16.29 -6.45 -10.19
CA ALA A 400 -14.88 -6.60 -9.85
C ALA A 400 -14.08 -7.29 -10.97
N ARG A 401 -14.67 -8.30 -11.62
CA ARG A 401 -14.07 -8.97 -12.78
C ARG A 401 -13.86 -7.98 -13.92
N ALA A 402 -14.89 -7.22 -14.27
CA ALA A 402 -14.83 -6.20 -15.32
C ALA A 402 -13.73 -5.17 -15.03
N ILE A 403 -13.66 -4.64 -13.81
CA ILE A 403 -12.60 -3.71 -13.38
C ILE A 403 -11.20 -4.30 -13.62
N LEU A 404 -10.96 -5.54 -13.21
CA LEU A 404 -9.64 -6.18 -13.33
C LEU A 404 -9.28 -6.62 -14.76
N ARG A 405 -10.29 -6.76 -15.64
CA ARG A 405 -10.09 -6.97 -17.08
C ARG A 405 -9.91 -5.65 -17.85
N GLY A 406 -10.11 -4.51 -17.20
CA GLY A 406 -10.09 -3.19 -17.85
C GLY A 406 -11.35 -2.92 -18.68
N GLU A 407 -12.44 -3.64 -18.41
CA GLU A 407 -13.75 -3.47 -19.05
C GLU A 407 -14.60 -2.45 -18.26
N GLU A 408 -15.68 -1.95 -18.88
CA GLU A 408 -16.63 -1.08 -18.19
C GLU A 408 -17.48 -1.92 -17.22
N PRO A 409 -17.39 -1.70 -15.89
CA PRO A 409 -18.14 -2.48 -14.94
C PRO A 409 -19.61 -2.06 -14.90
N SER A 410 -20.50 -3.04 -14.74
CA SER A 410 -21.90 -2.79 -14.43
C SER A 410 -22.06 -2.16 -13.04
N ASP A 411 -23.21 -1.53 -12.82
CA ASP A 411 -23.57 -1.07 -11.48
C ASP A 411 -23.68 -2.25 -10.51
N PHE A 412 -23.31 -2.00 -9.26
CA PHE A 412 -23.35 -3.00 -8.22
C PHE A 412 -24.77 -3.05 -7.64
N ASP A 413 -25.50 -4.15 -7.87
CA ASP A 413 -26.82 -4.35 -7.26
C ASP A 413 -26.67 -4.67 -5.78
N THR A 414 -26.80 -3.66 -4.95
CA THR A 414 -26.65 -3.78 -3.49
C THR A 414 -27.94 -4.17 -2.77
N ALA A 415 -29.08 -4.20 -3.47
CA ALA A 415 -30.39 -4.44 -2.86
C ALA A 415 -30.56 -5.88 -2.36
N THR A 416 -29.75 -6.81 -2.89
CA THR A 416 -29.72 -8.25 -2.54
C THR A 416 -29.01 -8.55 -1.23
N VAL A 417 -28.36 -7.55 -0.61
CA VAL A 417 -27.51 -7.74 0.56
C VAL A 417 -28.29 -7.40 1.81
N ASP A 418 -28.57 -8.41 2.64
CA ASP A 418 -29.19 -8.20 3.94
C ASP A 418 -28.21 -7.49 4.90
N SER A 419 -28.23 -6.15 4.85
CA SER A 419 -27.43 -5.34 5.75
C SER A 419 -27.77 -5.59 7.22
N SER A 420 -28.95 -6.11 7.54
CA SER A 420 -29.32 -6.45 8.92
C SER A 420 -28.41 -7.55 9.48
N ALA A 421 -28.06 -8.56 8.69
CA ALA A 421 -27.13 -9.61 9.10
C ALA A 421 -25.73 -9.05 9.44
N VAL A 422 -25.23 -8.10 8.65
CA VAL A 422 -23.95 -7.41 8.94
C VAL A 422 -24.04 -6.66 10.26
N HIS A 423 -25.16 -5.97 10.50
CA HIS A 423 -25.38 -5.29 11.77
C HIS A 423 -25.45 -6.26 12.96
N THR A 424 -26.11 -7.41 12.81
CA THR A 424 -26.15 -8.45 13.84
C THR A 424 -24.75 -8.94 14.19
N VAL A 425 -23.89 -9.20 13.19
CA VAL A 425 -22.48 -9.58 13.41
C VAL A 425 -21.70 -8.47 14.13
N LEU A 426 -21.99 -7.21 13.83
CA LEU A 426 -21.44 -6.05 14.52
C LEU A 426 -22.06 -5.83 15.91
N GLY A 427 -22.85 -6.76 16.43
CA GLY A 427 -23.43 -6.67 17.77
C GLY A 427 -24.58 -5.66 17.88
N ARG A 428 -25.24 -5.33 16.78
CA ARG A 428 -26.52 -4.59 16.81
C ARG A 428 -27.56 -5.48 17.46
N SER A 429 -27.74 -5.32 18.77
CA SER A 429 -28.97 -5.73 19.43
C SER A 429 -30.11 -4.77 19.07
N ASP A 430 -31.35 -5.15 19.37
CA ASP A 430 -32.53 -4.27 19.37
C ASP A 430 -32.34 -2.98 20.21
N LYS A 431 -31.22 -2.85 20.94
CA LYS A 431 -30.83 -1.68 21.75
C LYS A 431 -30.16 -0.55 20.97
N VAL A 432 -29.88 -0.65 19.66
CA VAL A 432 -29.53 0.54 18.88
C VAL A 432 -30.79 1.40 18.78
N LYS A 433 -30.86 2.42 19.65
CA LYS A 433 -31.95 3.40 19.69
C LYS A 433 -32.26 3.87 18.26
N ALA A 434 -33.55 4.00 17.94
CA ALA A 434 -33.97 4.68 16.72
C ALA A 434 -33.19 6.00 16.60
N ARG A 435 -32.29 6.08 15.62
CA ARG A 435 -31.42 7.25 15.46
C ARG A 435 -32.26 8.35 14.87
N ARG A 436 -32.40 9.45 15.61
CA ARG A 436 -33.11 10.64 15.13
C ARG A 436 -32.13 11.48 14.33
N ARG A 437 -32.33 11.55 13.03
CA ARG A 437 -31.61 12.46 12.16
C ARG A 437 -32.19 13.88 12.28
N THR A 438 -31.32 14.86 12.48
CA THR A 438 -31.64 16.29 12.51
C THR A 438 -30.93 17.07 11.41
N ALA A 439 -29.92 16.46 10.78
CA ALA A 439 -29.18 17.04 9.68
C ALA A 439 -30.11 17.33 8.49
N PRO A 440 -29.95 18.49 7.82
CA PRO A 440 -30.82 18.93 6.74
C PRO A 440 -30.55 18.19 5.42
N ALA A 441 -29.30 17.96 5.05
CA ALA A 441 -28.93 17.25 3.83
C ALA A 441 -28.99 15.73 4.01
N GLU A 442 -29.60 15.04 3.06
CA GLU A 442 -29.57 13.58 3.00
C GLU A 442 -28.16 13.09 2.68
N THR A 443 -27.86 11.87 3.12
CA THR A 443 -26.56 11.25 2.88
C THR A 443 -26.74 9.77 2.57
N PRO A 444 -26.04 9.24 1.56
CA PRO A 444 -26.02 7.80 1.32
C PRO A 444 -25.22 7.06 2.40
N LEU A 445 -24.33 7.75 3.12
CA LEU A 445 -23.49 7.13 4.14
C LEU A 445 -24.34 6.67 5.32
N ARG A 446 -24.12 5.42 5.71
CA ARG A 446 -24.92 4.78 6.75
C ARG A 446 -24.37 5.05 8.15
N ALA A 447 -25.08 5.85 8.94
CA ALA A 447 -24.74 6.17 10.33
C ALA A 447 -24.82 4.95 11.25
N ASP A 448 -25.82 4.09 11.03
CA ASP A 448 -26.00 2.85 11.77
C ASP A 448 -24.85 1.86 11.60
N SER A 449 -24.24 1.80 10.41
CA SER A 449 -23.07 0.97 10.13
C SER A 449 -21.85 1.43 10.91
N LYS A 450 -21.64 2.75 10.98
CA LYS A 450 -20.53 3.35 11.73
C LYS A 450 -20.73 3.20 13.23
N GLU A 451 -21.96 3.33 13.72
CA GLU A 451 -22.27 3.04 15.12
C GLU A 451 -22.09 1.56 15.47
N SER A 452 -22.58 0.64 14.63
CA SER A 452 -22.42 -0.80 14.86
C SER A 452 -20.92 -1.17 14.88
N TRP A 453 -20.13 -0.58 13.99
CA TRP A 453 -18.68 -0.71 14.01
C TRP A 453 -18.05 -0.16 15.30
N ASN A 454 -18.52 1.00 15.79
CA ASN A 454 -18.09 1.58 17.06
C ASN A 454 -18.38 0.65 18.25
N LEU A 455 -19.56 0.02 18.29
CA LEU A 455 -19.94 -0.90 19.36
C LEU A 455 -19.12 -2.19 19.33
N ALA A 456 -18.78 -2.67 18.13
CA ALA A 456 -18.02 -3.91 17.95
C ALA A 456 -16.51 -3.74 18.13
N THR A 457 -15.97 -2.52 17.98
CA THR A 457 -14.53 -2.28 17.87
C THR A 457 -14.03 -1.16 18.78
N GLU A 458 -12.74 -0.88 18.76
CA GLU A 458 -12.11 0.26 19.43
C GLU A 458 -11.78 1.42 18.47
N ASP A 459 -12.40 1.47 17.28
CA ASP A 459 -12.17 2.56 16.33
C ASP A 459 -12.63 3.91 16.92
N PRO A 460 -11.71 4.86 17.16
CA PRO A 460 -12.01 6.07 17.93
C PRO A 460 -12.86 7.08 17.17
N ASP A 461 -13.06 6.90 15.86
CA ASP A 461 -13.75 7.85 14.99
C ASP A 461 -15.20 7.46 14.69
N ALA A 462 -15.51 6.17 14.79
CA ALA A 462 -16.74 5.60 14.28
C ALA A 462 -18.01 6.24 14.87
N ALA A 463 -18.08 6.44 16.19
CA ALA A 463 -19.18 7.18 16.84
C ALA A 463 -19.28 8.65 16.41
N THR A 464 -18.13 9.30 16.20
CA THR A 464 -18.09 10.72 15.79
C THR A 464 -18.64 10.89 14.38
N LEU A 465 -18.23 10.02 13.46
CA LEU A 465 -18.75 9.99 12.09
C LEU A 465 -20.24 9.68 12.07
N ALA A 466 -20.71 8.69 12.86
CA ALA A 466 -22.13 8.38 12.97
C ALA A 466 -22.94 9.60 13.44
N ASN A 467 -22.45 10.32 14.46
CA ASN A 467 -23.08 11.54 14.94
C ASN A 467 -23.12 12.66 13.89
N TRP A 468 -22.06 12.84 13.11
CA TRP A 468 -22.03 13.85 12.04
C TRP A 468 -23.03 13.56 10.92
N LEU A 469 -23.28 12.30 10.60
CA LEU A 469 -24.28 11.94 9.60
C LEU A 469 -25.71 12.22 10.09
N ASP A 470 -25.97 12.08 11.39
CA ASP A 470 -27.29 12.38 11.96
C ASP A 470 -27.52 13.86 12.22
N ASN A 471 -26.50 14.59 12.69
CA ASN A 471 -26.65 15.94 13.25
C ASN A 471 -25.88 17.02 12.48
N GLY A 472 -25.12 16.64 11.46
CA GLY A 472 -24.24 17.52 10.70
C GLY A 472 -22.85 17.66 11.33
N ALA A 473 -21.82 17.73 10.49
CA ALA A 473 -20.44 17.92 10.91
C ALA A 473 -20.18 19.40 11.29
N PRO A 474 -19.46 19.68 12.40
CA PRO A 474 -18.96 21.02 12.69
C PRO A 474 -17.87 21.39 11.68
N LEU A 475 -17.81 22.65 11.25
CA LEU A 475 -16.80 23.12 10.30
C LEU A 475 -15.58 23.73 10.99
N GLY A 476 -15.56 23.78 12.32
CA GLY A 476 -14.44 24.33 13.08
C GLY A 476 -14.50 25.84 13.26
N ILE A 477 -15.66 26.48 13.04
CA ILE A 477 -15.80 27.95 13.06
C ILE A 477 -16.43 28.40 14.38
N SER A 478 -17.69 28.05 14.62
CA SER A 478 -18.34 28.27 15.93
C SER A 478 -18.32 27.02 16.80
N GLN A 479 -18.18 25.84 16.20
CA GLN A 479 -18.07 24.57 16.90
C GLN A 479 -16.75 23.89 16.56
N ALA A 480 -16.04 23.41 17.59
CA ALA A 480 -14.76 22.73 17.39
C ALA A 480 -14.96 21.37 16.69
N ILE A 481 -14.04 21.03 15.78
CA ILE A 481 -13.96 19.68 15.23
C ILE A 481 -13.23 18.80 16.26
N PRO A 482 -13.88 17.79 16.87
CA PRO A 482 -13.28 16.98 17.91
C PRO A 482 -12.09 16.18 17.36
N SER A 483 -10.93 16.29 17.99
CA SER A 483 -9.78 15.44 17.67
C SER A 483 -9.96 14.05 18.29
N ARG A 484 -9.76 12.99 17.50
CA ARG A 484 -9.86 11.58 17.93
C ARG A 484 -8.55 10.81 17.77
N GLY A 485 -7.45 11.50 17.41
CA GLY A 485 -6.15 10.88 17.19
C GLY A 485 -6.05 10.12 15.86
N VAL A 486 -7.00 10.34 14.94
CA VAL A 486 -6.96 9.75 13.60
C VAL A 486 -5.85 10.38 12.79
N PHE A 487 -5.72 11.70 12.87
CA PHE A 487 -4.63 12.44 12.25
C PHE A 487 -3.89 13.30 13.29
N PRO A 488 -2.67 13.77 12.96
CA PRO A 488 -1.91 14.68 13.82
C PRO A 488 -2.71 15.94 14.13
N LYS A 489 -2.69 16.37 15.40
CA LYS A 489 -3.32 17.62 15.81
C LYS A 489 -2.64 18.81 15.15
N VAL A 490 -3.42 19.85 14.88
CA VAL A 490 -2.92 21.10 14.34
C VAL A 490 -2.67 22.05 15.50
N SER A 491 -1.42 22.44 15.70
CA SER A 491 -1.06 23.53 16.61
C SER A 491 -1.40 24.85 15.92
N SER A 492 -2.63 25.37 16.09
CA SER A 492 -2.91 26.74 15.64
C SER A 492 -2.59 27.72 16.75
N HIS A 493 -1.77 28.71 16.43
CA HIS A 493 -1.77 29.98 17.14
C HIS A 493 -2.49 30.96 16.21
N ASN A 494 -3.47 31.72 16.71
CA ASN A 494 -4.22 32.79 16.01
C ASN A 494 -5.41 32.36 15.11
N VAL A 495 -6.42 31.67 15.68
CA VAL A 495 -7.75 31.58 15.03
C VAL A 495 -8.53 32.87 15.31
N THR A 496 -9.05 33.52 14.26
CA THR A 496 -9.92 34.70 14.42
C THR A 496 -11.25 34.31 15.06
N PRO A 497 -11.70 34.96 16.16
CA PRO A 497 -13.02 34.69 16.71
C PRO A 497 -14.11 34.86 15.64
N HIS A 498 -15.04 33.91 15.54
CA HIS A 498 -16.09 33.97 14.52
C HIS A 498 -17.02 35.19 14.67
N SER A 499 -17.08 35.81 15.85
CA SER A 499 -17.78 37.07 16.09
C SER A 499 -17.18 38.27 15.34
N GLN A 500 -15.93 38.16 14.87
CA GLN A 500 -15.25 39.18 14.06
C GLN A 500 -15.42 38.95 12.56
N LEU A 501 -16.21 37.95 12.14
CA LEU A 501 -16.52 37.76 10.72
C LEU A 501 -17.56 38.79 10.30
N ASP A 502 -17.23 39.56 9.26
CA ASP A 502 -18.11 40.61 8.75
C ASP A 502 -19.42 40.03 8.21
N ALA A 503 -20.53 40.49 8.77
CA ALA A 503 -21.86 40.21 8.26
C ALA A 503 -22.17 41.16 7.10
N ARG A 504 -21.69 40.79 5.91
CA ARG A 504 -21.81 41.58 4.68
C ARG A 504 -23.26 41.74 4.23
N THR A 505 -23.55 42.86 3.57
CA THR A 505 -24.87 43.17 3.00
C THR A 505 -24.94 42.75 1.53
N LEU A 506 -26.17 42.60 1.02
CA LEU A 506 -26.43 42.36 -0.40
C LEU A 506 -26.32 43.63 -1.25
N GLU A 507 -26.17 44.79 -0.61
CA GLU A 507 -26.04 46.08 -1.29
C GLU A 507 -24.72 46.15 -2.07
N GLY A 508 -24.80 46.42 -3.38
CA GLY A 508 -23.63 46.40 -4.27
C GLY A 508 -23.00 45.01 -4.47
N TRP A 509 -23.69 43.93 -4.08
CA TRP A 509 -23.13 42.57 -4.14
C TRP A 509 -22.97 42.06 -5.58
N SER A 510 -21.75 41.65 -5.93
CA SER A 510 -21.40 40.95 -7.17
C SER A 510 -20.46 39.78 -6.91
N ASN A 511 -20.67 38.68 -7.63
CA ASN A 511 -19.74 37.56 -7.63
C ASN A 511 -18.50 37.87 -8.47
N TYR A 512 -17.53 36.95 -8.52
CA TYR A 512 -16.39 37.12 -9.39
C TYR A 512 -16.83 37.11 -10.86
N GLN A 513 -16.10 37.86 -11.70
CA GLN A 513 -16.36 37.94 -13.15
C GLN A 513 -16.57 36.55 -13.79
N SER A 514 -15.76 35.56 -13.40
CA SER A 514 -15.91 34.17 -13.90
C SER A 514 -17.28 33.55 -13.63
N ALA A 515 -17.96 33.93 -12.54
CA ALA A 515 -19.29 33.43 -12.19
C ALA A 515 -20.40 34.23 -12.89
N GLU A 516 -20.17 35.52 -13.13
CA GLU A 516 -21.10 36.38 -13.87
C GLU A 516 -21.09 36.08 -15.38
N GLU A 517 -19.91 35.82 -15.95
CA GLU A 517 -19.73 35.41 -17.35
C GLU A 517 -20.31 34.01 -17.61
N GLU A 518 -20.17 33.09 -16.65
CA GLU A 518 -20.68 31.72 -16.71
C GLU A 518 -22.01 31.57 -15.94
N ALA A 519 -22.84 32.61 -15.92
CA ALA A 519 -24.05 32.65 -15.08
C ALA A 519 -25.07 31.53 -15.40
N GLU A 520 -25.18 31.12 -16.67
CA GLU A 520 -26.05 30.01 -17.09
C GLU A 520 -25.53 28.68 -16.54
N THR A 521 -24.25 28.40 -16.74
CA THR A 521 -23.54 27.24 -16.16
C THR A 521 -23.66 27.21 -14.64
N LEU A 522 -23.58 28.38 -13.98
CA LEU A 522 -23.74 28.49 -12.53
C LEU A 522 -25.17 28.12 -12.10
N GLU A 523 -26.19 28.62 -12.79
CA GLU A 523 -27.60 28.32 -12.50
C GLU A 523 -27.91 26.83 -12.67
N GLU A 524 -27.37 26.19 -13.73
CA GLU A 524 -27.49 24.75 -13.95
C GLU A 524 -26.88 23.95 -12.80
N LEU A 525 -25.66 24.30 -12.36
CA LEU A 525 -25.00 23.63 -11.25
C LEU A 525 -25.75 23.81 -9.92
N ILE A 526 -26.26 25.01 -9.65
CA ILE A 526 -27.07 25.26 -8.44
C ILE A 526 -28.37 24.46 -8.50
N SER A 527 -29.03 24.42 -9.66
CA SER A 527 -30.26 23.65 -9.84
C SER A 527 -30.04 22.15 -9.64
N ASP A 528 -28.92 21.59 -10.13
CA ASP A 528 -28.51 20.22 -9.83
C ASP A 528 -28.30 20.01 -8.33
N TYR A 529 -27.58 20.91 -7.66
CA TYR A 529 -27.35 20.80 -6.21
C TYR A 529 -28.64 20.86 -5.40
N VAL A 530 -29.61 21.69 -5.79
CA VAL A 530 -30.93 21.75 -5.14
C VAL A 530 -31.71 20.47 -5.40
N ALA A 531 -31.80 20.02 -6.66
CA ALA A 531 -32.51 18.80 -7.02
C ALA A 531 -31.98 17.55 -6.30
N ARG A 532 -30.68 17.54 -6.00
CA ARG A 532 -30.00 16.46 -5.26
C ARG A 532 -29.98 16.66 -3.75
N GLY A 533 -30.59 17.73 -3.23
CA GLY A 533 -30.71 17.99 -1.80
C GLY A 533 -29.42 18.48 -1.11
N PHE A 534 -28.41 18.89 -1.87
CA PHE A 534 -27.13 19.38 -1.30
C PHE A 534 -27.23 20.81 -0.79
N CYS A 535 -28.10 21.62 -1.39
CA CYS A 535 -28.36 22.98 -0.96
C CYS A 535 -29.84 23.33 -1.09
N GLN A 536 -30.22 24.43 -0.45
CA GLN A 536 -31.53 25.03 -0.56
C GLN A 536 -31.39 26.53 -0.84
N ILE A 537 -32.44 27.12 -1.40
CA ILE A 537 -32.48 28.53 -1.78
C ILE A 537 -33.40 29.28 -0.82
N ALA A 538 -32.89 30.37 -0.25
CA ALA A 538 -33.68 31.38 0.43
C ALA A 538 -33.77 32.63 -0.44
N TYR A 539 -34.94 33.25 -0.51
CA TYR A 539 -35.23 34.42 -1.33
C TYR A 539 -35.10 35.74 -0.56
N SER A 540 -34.84 35.67 0.74
CA SER A 540 -34.55 36.83 1.58
C SER A 540 -33.51 36.50 2.65
N GLN A 541 -32.88 37.54 3.20
CA GLN A 541 -31.97 37.38 4.33
C GLN A 541 -32.69 36.88 5.58
N GLN A 542 -33.93 37.34 5.81
CA GLN A 542 -34.75 36.88 6.94
C GLN A 542 -35.06 35.38 6.85
N GLU A 543 -35.49 34.90 5.69
CA GLU A 543 -35.72 33.47 5.45
C GLU A 543 -34.45 32.65 5.69
N ALA A 544 -33.30 33.15 5.23
CA ALA A 544 -32.02 32.48 5.51
C ALA A 544 -31.69 32.45 7.01
N GLU A 545 -31.96 33.54 7.74
CA GLU A 545 -31.74 33.65 9.19
C GLU A 545 -32.63 32.67 9.97
N GLU A 546 -33.90 32.56 9.60
CA GLU A 546 -34.85 31.59 10.18
C GLU A 546 -34.39 30.15 9.96
N VAL A 547 -33.97 29.82 8.73
CA VAL A 547 -33.47 28.48 8.37
C VAL A 547 -32.16 28.11 9.07
N LEU A 548 -31.28 29.09 9.27
CA LEU A 548 -29.95 28.89 9.85
C LEU A 548 -29.91 29.04 11.38
N GLY A 549 -30.95 29.61 11.98
CA GLY A 549 -30.97 29.97 13.40
C GLY A 549 -29.95 31.07 13.75
N GLY A 550 -29.63 31.94 12.78
CA GLY A 550 -28.69 33.04 12.98
C GLY A 550 -28.22 33.70 11.69
N LYS A 551 -27.53 34.84 11.84
CA LYS A 551 -27.09 35.68 10.71
C LYS A 551 -26.12 34.95 9.77
N PRO A 552 -26.41 34.86 8.46
CA PRO A 552 -25.51 34.23 7.50
C PRO A 552 -24.28 35.10 7.21
N VAL A 553 -23.13 34.46 6.94
CA VAL A 553 -21.96 35.12 6.35
C VAL A 553 -21.92 34.81 4.85
N LEU A 554 -21.94 35.87 4.05
CA LEU A 554 -22.01 35.77 2.59
C LEU A 554 -20.61 35.58 1.98
N ASN A 555 -20.50 34.60 1.09
CA ASN A 555 -19.29 34.24 0.36
C ASN A 555 -19.48 34.45 -1.14
N LYS A 556 -18.46 35.04 -1.80
CA LYS A 556 -18.47 35.19 -3.25
C LYS A 556 -18.25 33.85 -3.96
N LEU A 557 -18.90 33.70 -5.10
CA LEU A 557 -18.76 32.55 -5.99
C LEU A 557 -17.85 32.87 -7.17
N GLY A 558 -17.06 31.86 -7.56
CA GLY A 558 -16.40 31.79 -8.86
C GLY A 558 -16.84 30.51 -9.58
N VAL A 559 -16.74 30.50 -10.91
CA VAL A 559 -16.95 29.30 -11.72
C VAL A 559 -15.64 28.95 -12.41
N LEU A 560 -15.20 27.70 -12.26
CA LEU A 560 -14.05 27.15 -12.94
C LEU A 560 -14.52 26.19 -14.02
N VAL A 561 -14.42 26.61 -15.28
CA VAL A 561 -14.69 25.76 -16.44
C VAL A 561 -13.39 25.10 -16.89
N LYS A 562 -13.43 23.78 -17.08
CA LYS A 562 -12.36 23.02 -17.71
C LYS A 562 -12.92 22.24 -18.89
N GLU A 563 -12.32 22.43 -20.05
CA GLU A 563 -12.60 21.61 -21.21
C GLU A 563 -11.84 20.28 -21.10
N LYS A 564 -12.56 19.18 -21.26
CA LYS A 564 -11.98 17.85 -21.45
C LYS A 564 -12.42 17.34 -22.81
N ARG A 565 -11.53 16.64 -23.52
CA ARG A 565 -11.96 15.78 -24.63
C ARG A 565 -12.40 14.46 -24.03
N ASP A 566 -13.58 13.97 -24.41
CA ASP A 566 -14.02 12.63 -24.07
C ASP A 566 -13.31 11.58 -24.95
N ALA A 567 -13.61 10.30 -24.71
CA ALA A 567 -13.03 9.18 -25.45
C ALA A 567 -13.35 9.21 -26.96
N HIS A 568 -14.39 9.94 -27.37
CA HIS A 568 -14.82 10.11 -28.76
C HIS A 568 -14.30 11.42 -29.38
N GLY A 569 -13.40 12.13 -28.68
CA GLY A 569 -12.81 13.39 -29.15
C GLY A 569 -13.71 14.62 -29.00
N LYS A 570 -14.93 14.48 -28.46
CA LYS A 570 -15.85 15.61 -28.22
C LYS A 570 -15.41 16.40 -26.99
N VAL A 571 -15.43 17.73 -27.12
CA VAL A 571 -15.11 18.64 -26.02
C VAL A 571 -16.29 18.69 -25.05
N VAL A 572 -16.10 18.13 -23.86
CA VAL A 572 -17.01 18.19 -22.72
C VAL A 572 -16.52 19.26 -21.75
N LYS A 573 -17.34 20.28 -21.52
CA LYS A 573 -17.10 21.29 -20.48
C LYS A 573 -17.42 20.71 -19.11
N LYS A 574 -16.45 20.75 -18.19
CA LYS A 574 -16.62 20.39 -16.79
C LYS A 574 -16.47 21.64 -15.93
N ALA A 575 -17.59 22.17 -15.48
CA ALA A 575 -17.63 23.35 -14.61
C ALA A 575 -17.65 22.94 -13.12
N ARG A 576 -17.10 23.81 -12.27
CA ARG A 576 -17.14 23.68 -10.81
C ARG A 576 -17.37 25.05 -10.19
N VAL A 577 -18.31 25.14 -9.25
CA VAL A 577 -18.50 26.33 -8.42
C VAL A 577 -17.45 26.33 -7.30
N ILE A 578 -16.84 27.49 -7.07
CA ILE A 578 -15.83 27.72 -6.02
C ILE A 578 -16.40 28.75 -5.05
N TRP A 579 -16.50 28.38 -3.77
CA TRP A 579 -16.75 29.34 -2.70
C TRP A 579 -15.44 29.98 -2.26
N ASP A 580 -15.37 31.31 -2.22
CA ASP A 580 -14.22 32.01 -1.67
C ASP A 580 -14.38 32.32 -0.18
N LEU A 581 -14.13 31.32 0.66
CA LEU A 581 -14.13 31.44 2.12
C LEU A 581 -12.87 32.15 2.67
N ARG A 582 -11.90 32.50 1.81
CA ARG A 582 -10.72 33.28 2.21
C ARG A 582 -11.03 34.76 2.17
N GLU A 583 -11.74 35.19 1.13
CA GLU A 583 -12.13 36.58 0.96
C GLU A 583 -13.09 37.03 2.07
N SER A 584 -14.04 36.18 2.48
CA SER A 584 -14.90 36.40 3.67
C SER A 584 -14.19 36.20 5.02
N SER A 585 -12.90 35.85 5.03
CA SER A 585 -12.12 35.50 6.22
C SER A 585 -12.64 34.31 7.04
N VAL A 586 -13.67 33.59 6.58
CA VAL A 586 -14.21 32.40 7.27
C VAL A 586 -13.14 31.34 7.50
N ASN A 587 -12.26 31.13 6.52
CA ASN A 587 -11.14 30.19 6.67
C ASN A 587 -10.12 30.59 7.76
N LYS A 588 -10.04 31.87 8.15
CA LYS A 588 -9.20 32.33 9.28
C LYS A 588 -9.83 32.06 10.64
N ALA A 589 -11.15 31.96 10.69
CA ALA A 589 -11.90 31.57 11.88
C ALA A 589 -12.05 30.05 12.04
N CYS A 590 -11.59 29.27 11.04
CA CYS A 590 -11.71 27.82 11.03
C CYS A 590 -10.52 27.13 11.71
N HIS A 591 -10.79 26.35 12.77
CA HIS A 591 -9.85 25.40 13.34
C HIS A 591 -10.13 23.97 12.84
N GLN A 592 -9.27 23.46 11.94
CA GLN A 592 -9.46 22.13 11.32
C GLN A 592 -9.30 20.94 12.28
N GLY A 593 -8.77 21.16 13.49
CA GLY A 593 -8.56 20.13 14.52
C GLY A 593 -7.36 19.23 14.25
N GLU A 594 -7.42 18.46 13.18
CA GLU A 594 -6.36 17.51 12.77
C GLU A 594 -5.96 17.71 11.30
N ARG A 595 -4.74 17.28 10.94
CA ARG A 595 -4.16 17.44 9.59
C ARG A 595 -4.05 16.09 8.88
N ILE A 596 -4.83 15.88 7.83
CA ILE A 596 -4.85 14.61 7.07
C ILE A 596 -3.46 14.13 6.61
N ILE A 597 -3.30 12.81 6.56
CA ILE A 597 -2.12 12.14 6.01
C ILE A 597 -2.53 11.42 4.74
N LEU A 598 -2.11 11.96 3.59
CA LEU A 598 -2.38 11.35 2.29
C LEU A 598 -1.31 10.31 1.92
N PRO A 599 -1.71 9.22 1.22
CA PRO A 599 -0.77 8.26 0.69
C PRO A 599 0.09 8.84 -0.44
N ARG A 600 1.19 8.17 -0.73
CA ARG A 600 2.16 8.47 -1.79
C ARG A 600 2.13 7.32 -2.81
N LEU A 601 2.58 7.61 -4.04
CA LEU A 601 2.78 6.57 -5.06
C LEU A 601 3.64 5.40 -4.56
N TRP A 602 4.69 5.72 -3.79
CA TRP A 602 5.56 4.71 -3.17
C TRP A 602 4.82 3.74 -2.25
N ASP A 603 3.75 4.15 -1.58
CA ASP A 603 3.00 3.25 -0.69
C ASP A 603 2.29 2.14 -1.50
N VAL A 604 1.77 2.48 -2.68
CA VAL A 604 1.19 1.50 -3.63
C VAL A 604 2.29 0.59 -4.20
N VAL A 605 3.40 1.18 -4.66
CA VAL A 605 4.56 0.43 -5.18
C VAL A 605 5.08 -0.55 -4.13
N ALA A 606 5.27 -0.11 -2.89
CA ALA A 606 5.75 -0.96 -1.81
C ALA A 606 4.81 -2.15 -1.54
N SER A 607 3.49 -1.94 -1.59
CA SER A 607 2.49 -2.99 -1.42
C SER A 607 2.59 -4.01 -2.57
N ALA A 608 2.68 -3.56 -3.82
CA ALA A 608 2.84 -4.43 -4.98
C ALA A 608 4.16 -5.21 -4.98
N LEU A 609 5.29 -4.57 -4.60
CA LEU A 609 6.58 -5.27 -4.45
C LEU A 609 6.54 -6.30 -3.32
N ALA A 610 5.84 -6.02 -2.21
CA ALA A 610 5.64 -6.98 -1.14
C ALA A 610 4.80 -8.19 -1.60
N SER A 611 3.88 -7.99 -2.54
CA SER A 611 3.15 -9.06 -3.21
C SER A 611 4.09 -9.97 -4.01
N TYR A 612 4.91 -9.40 -4.89
CA TYR A 612 5.91 -10.15 -5.65
C TYR A 612 6.88 -10.93 -4.77
N ARG A 613 7.38 -10.33 -3.68
CA ARG A 613 8.28 -11.02 -2.74
C ARG A 613 7.65 -12.23 -2.05
N ARG A 614 6.32 -12.30 -1.97
CA ARG A 614 5.58 -13.44 -1.45
C ARG A 614 5.20 -14.46 -2.54
N GLY A 615 5.71 -14.29 -3.76
CA GLY A 615 5.39 -15.15 -4.91
C GLY A 615 3.97 -14.95 -5.42
N ARG A 616 3.33 -13.81 -5.15
CA ARG A 616 1.95 -13.52 -5.53
C ARG A 616 1.91 -12.33 -6.46
N PRO A 617 1.63 -12.51 -7.75
CA PRO A 617 1.51 -11.39 -8.68
C PRO A 617 0.40 -10.41 -8.26
N PRO A 618 0.68 -9.11 -8.13
CA PRO A 618 -0.31 -8.12 -7.73
C PRO A 618 -1.23 -7.74 -8.90
N TYR A 619 -2.45 -7.38 -8.57
CA TYR A 619 -3.41 -6.67 -9.43
C TYR A 619 -3.77 -5.34 -8.79
N LEU A 620 -3.99 -4.32 -9.62
CA LEU A 620 -4.37 -2.99 -9.17
C LEU A 620 -5.85 -2.75 -9.49
N ALA A 621 -6.56 -2.07 -8.58
CA ALA A 621 -7.91 -1.57 -8.86
C ALA A 621 -8.07 -0.17 -8.26
N GLY A 622 -8.42 0.81 -9.08
CA GLY A 622 -8.76 2.17 -8.67
C GLY A 622 -10.26 2.40 -8.75
N VAL A 623 -10.83 3.06 -7.73
CA VAL A 623 -12.23 3.48 -7.70
C VAL A 623 -12.34 4.96 -7.33
N ASP A 624 -13.48 5.59 -7.63
CA ASP A 624 -13.77 7.02 -7.39
C ASP A 624 -15.04 7.12 -6.55
N ILE A 625 -15.00 7.81 -5.40
CA ILE A 625 -16.18 8.04 -4.57
C ILE A 625 -16.91 9.29 -5.09
N LYS A 626 -18.17 9.11 -5.49
CA LYS A 626 -19.02 10.17 -6.03
C LYS A 626 -19.27 11.24 -4.96
N ASP A 627 -19.06 12.50 -5.34
CA ASP A 627 -19.39 13.69 -4.55
C ASP A 627 -18.92 13.64 -3.09
N ALA A 628 -17.72 13.13 -2.86
CA ALA A 628 -17.09 12.90 -1.56
C ALA A 628 -17.49 13.91 -0.46
N PHE A 629 -17.27 15.21 -0.67
CA PHE A 629 -17.58 16.24 0.33
C PHE A 629 -19.10 16.38 0.59
N MET A 630 -19.92 16.27 -0.45
CA MET A 630 -21.37 16.39 -0.36
C MET A 630 -22.02 15.20 0.35
N ASN A 631 -21.31 14.08 0.51
CA ASN A 631 -21.81 12.95 1.29
C ASN A 631 -21.83 13.23 2.80
N ILE A 632 -21.24 14.32 3.28
CA ILE A 632 -21.23 14.68 4.70
C ILE A 632 -22.13 15.90 4.92
N PRO A 633 -23.23 15.76 5.69
CA PRO A 633 -24.06 16.90 6.07
C PRO A 633 -23.28 17.92 6.90
N ALA A 634 -23.54 19.21 6.70
CA ALA A 634 -22.98 20.29 7.49
C ALA A 634 -23.90 20.64 8.67
N GLY A 635 -23.31 20.86 9.84
CA GLY A 635 -24.03 21.27 11.05
C GLY A 635 -24.33 22.77 11.11
N ALA A 636 -24.43 23.32 12.31
CA ALA A 636 -24.77 24.73 12.55
C ALA A 636 -23.80 25.73 11.86
N ASP A 637 -22.54 25.36 11.66
CA ASP A 637 -21.54 26.19 10.97
C ASP A 637 -21.86 26.44 9.49
N ARG A 638 -22.87 25.78 8.89
CA ARG A 638 -23.32 26.05 7.52
C ARG A 638 -23.78 27.51 7.30
N ARG A 639 -24.12 28.25 8.36
CA ARG A 639 -24.39 29.69 8.28
C ARG A 639 -23.20 30.51 7.79
N PHE A 640 -21.98 30.00 7.93
CA PHE A 640 -20.75 30.66 7.49
C PHE A 640 -20.37 30.35 6.04
N THR A 641 -21.11 29.44 5.38
CA THR A 641 -20.82 28.99 4.00
C THR A 641 -21.89 29.45 3.01
N VAL A 642 -22.73 30.42 3.40
CA VAL A 642 -23.81 30.93 2.55
C VAL A 642 -23.22 31.74 1.41
N ALA A 643 -23.81 31.63 0.23
CA ALA A 643 -23.45 32.42 -0.94
C ALA A 643 -24.66 33.17 -1.47
N ALA A 644 -24.44 34.23 -2.25
CA ALA A 644 -25.50 35.00 -2.88
C ALA A 644 -25.33 35.01 -4.40
N VAL A 645 -26.42 34.78 -5.13
CA VAL A 645 -26.49 34.89 -6.59
C VAL A 645 -27.58 35.86 -7.01
N PRO A 646 -27.46 36.50 -8.19
CA PRO A 646 -28.53 37.33 -8.72
C PRO A 646 -29.87 36.58 -8.80
N GLY A 647 -30.97 37.31 -8.65
CA GLY A 647 -32.31 36.79 -8.89
C GLY A 647 -32.47 36.26 -10.32
N SER A 648 -33.33 35.24 -10.50
CA SER A 648 -33.57 34.61 -11.81
C SER A 648 -34.01 35.63 -12.87
N ARG A 649 -33.51 35.48 -14.11
CA ARG A 649 -33.93 36.29 -15.27
C ARG A 649 -35.45 36.26 -15.51
N ASN A 650 -36.12 35.19 -15.07
CA ASN A 650 -37.55 34.96 -15.29
C ASN A 650 -38.47 35.61 -14.23
N ARG A 651 -37.92 36.37 -13.26
CA ARG A 651 -38.72 37.13 -12.27
C ARG A 651 -38.30 38.61 -12.27
N PRO A 652 -39.09 39.51 -12.87
CA PRO A 652 -38.81 40.95 -12.85
C PRO A 652 -38.80 41.49 -11.41
N GLY A 653 -37.76 42.25 -11.01
CA GLY A 653 -37.61 42.84 -9.66
C GLY A 653 -36.34 42.49 -8.86
N LYS A 654 -35.43 41.68 -9.43
CA LYS A 654 -34.06 41.28 -8.96
C LYS A 654 -33.70 41.57 -7.49
N ARG A 655 -34.20 40.74 -6.56
CA ARG A 655 -33.55 40.49 -5.26
C ARG A 655 -32.55 39.33 -5.42
N HIS A 656 -31.41 39.38 -4.73
CA HIS A 656 -30.47 38.25 -4.68
C HIS A 656 -31.13 37.02 -4.03
N ARG A 657 -30.74 35.84 -4.48
CA ARG A 657 -31.07 34.56 -3.85
C ARG A 657 -29.88 34.09 -3.02
N LEU A 658 -30.16 33.62 -1.82
CA LEU A 658 -29.15 33.07 -0.91
C LEU A 658 -29.12 31.54 -1.04
N ILE A 659 -27.93 31.01 -1.25
CA ILE A 659 -27.68 29.58 -1.38
C ILE A 659 -27.16 29.09 -0.03
N ILE A 660 -27.93 28.23 0.61
CA ILE A 660 -27.57 27.59 1.88
C ILE A 660 -27.15 26.16 1.55
N PHE A 661 -25.84 25.91 1.58
CA PHE A 661 -25.30 24.55 1.40
C PHE A 661 -25.49 23.75 2.69
N ASN A 662 -26.16 22.61 2.58
CA ASN A 662 -26.49 21.72 3.70
C ASN A 662 -25.46 20.60 3.87
N THR A 663 -24.45 20.53 3.00
CA THR A 663 -23.32 19.60 3.03
C THR A 663 -22.01 20.38 3.08
N LEU A 664 -20.87 19.67 3.17
CA LEU A 664 -19.56 20.31 3.07
C LEU A 664 -19.38 20.99 1.68
N VAL A 665 -18.80 22.19 1.68
CA VAL A 665 -18.50 22.96 0.46
C VAL A 665 -17.04 22.86 0.05
N PHE A 666 -16.78 23.00 -1.25
CA PHE A 666 -15.43 23.23 -1.77
C PHE A 666 -14.92 24.62 -1.37
N GLY A 667 -13.68 24.70 -0.92
CA GLY A 667 -13.04 25.96 -0.51
C GLY A 667 -12.95 26.16 1.01
N SER A 668 -13.72 25.38 1.79
CA SER A 668 -13.61 25.38 3.25
C SER A 668 -12.31 24.68 3.67
N ALA A 669 -11.61 25.26 4.64
CA ALA A 669 -10.36 24.73 5.18
C ALA A 669 -10.53 23.37 5.88
N SER A 670 -11.71 23.11 6.48
CA SER A 670 -11.97 21.88 7.24
C SER A 670 -12.63 20.76 6.44
N SER A 671 -13.29 21.06 5.32
CA SER A 671 -13.95 20.04 4.49
C SER A 671 -13.03 18.85 4.13
N PRO A 672 -11.77 19.06 3.70
CA PRO A 672 -10.85 17.95 3.42
C PRO A 672 -10.52 17.10 4.65
N THR A 673 -10.47 17.68 5.84
CA THR A 673 -10.22 16.93 7.09
C THR A 673 -11.43 16.11 7.50
N ILE A 674 -12.63 16.70 7.45
CA ILE A 674 -13.87 16.01 7.80
C ILE A 674 -14.11 14.83 6.84
N TRP A 675 -13.99 15.04 5.53
CA TRP A 675 -14.03 13.95 4.55
C TRP A 675 -12.89 12.95 4.76
N GLY A 676 -11.67 13.43 5.00
CA GLY A 676 -10.50 12.58 5.23
C GLY A 676 -10.70 11.59 6.38
N ARG A 677 -11.48 11.96 7.40
CA ARG A 677 -11.86 11.04 8.49
C ARG A 677 -12.82 9.95 8.04
N ALA A 678 -13.83 10.30 7.23
CA ALA A 678 -14.71 9.32 6.61
C ALA A 678 -13.93 8.40 5.65
N ALA A 679 -12.99 8.92 4.86
CA ALA A 679 -12.13 8.13 3.99
C ALA A 679 -11.17 7.23 4.78
N ALA A 680 -10.63 7.71 5.90
CA ALA A 680 -9.78 6.91 6.79
C ALA A 680 -10.53 5.76 7.44
N TRP A 681 -11.78 5.99 7.87
CA TRP A 681 -12.66 4.94 8.39
C TRP A 681 -12.94 3.88 7.32
N LEU A 682 -13.28 4.29 6.10
CA LEU A 682 -13.44 3.35 4.98
C LEU A 682 -12.16 2.53 4.78
N GLY A 683 -10.99 3.17 4.74
CA GLY A 683 -9.73 2.44 4.56
C GLY A 683 -9.43 1.44 5.69
N ARG A 684 -9.66 1.80 6.96
CA ARG A 684 -9.48 0.88 8.10
C ARG A 684 -10.43 -0.31 8.04
N THR A 685 -11.70 -0.07 7.73
CA THR A 685 -12.71 -1.13 7.68
C THR A 685 -12.56 -2.02 6.45
N SER A 686 -12.20 -1.47 5.29
CA SER A 686 -11.84 -2.24 4.09
C SER A 686 -10.63 -3.16 4.35
N ALA A 687 -9.59 -2.67 5.03
CA ALA A 687 -8.43 -3.49 5.42
C ALA A 687 -8.78 -4.56 6.47
N ALA A 688 -9.88 -4.39 7.22
CA ALA A 688 -10.36 -5.41 8.13
C ALA A 688 -11.05 -6.54 7.36
N VAL A 689 -11.94 -6.20 6.44
CA VAL A 689 -12.76 -7.19 5.72
C VAL A 689 -12.05 -7.84 4.54
N SER A 690 -10.84 -7.42 4.14
CA SER A 690 -10.11 -7.99 3.00
C SER A 690 -8.59 -8.06 3.23
N PRO A 691 -7.91 -9.10 2.72
CA PRO A 691 -6.45 -9.19 2.76
C PRO A 691 -5.75 -8.23 1.78
N ALA A 692 -6.48 -7.54 0.90
CA ALA A 692 -5.92 -6.55 -0.02
C ALA A 692 -5.30 -5.35 0.72
N ASP A 693 -4.24 -4.79 0.15
CA ASP A 693 -3.73 -3.49 0.60
C ASP A 693 -4.51 -2.35 -0.07
N LEU A 694 -4.78 -1.27 0.68
CA LEU A 694 -5.48 -0.09 0.17
C LEU A 694 -4.66 1.17 0.42
N GLN A 695 -4.71 2.11 -0.51
CA GLN A 695 -4.33 3.50 -0.29
C GLN A 695 -5.49 4.40 -0.73
N CYS A 696 -5.88 5.38 0.06
CA CYS A 696 -6.98 6.28 -0.27
C CYS A 696 -6.48 7.72 -0.39
N TYR A 697 -6.40 8.23 -1.62
CA TYR A 697 -6.07 9.63 -1.87
C TYR A 697 -7.35 10.44 -1.99
N VAL A 698 -7.77 11.08 -0.91
CA VAL A 698 -9.01 11.85 -0.83
C VAL A 698 -10.24 11.01 -1.21
N ASP A 699 -10.73 11.10 -2.44
CA ASP A 699 -11.89 10.40 -3.02
C ASP A 699 -11.49 9.24 -3.95
N ASP A 700 -10.20 8.99 -4.13
CA ASP A 700 -9.63 7.97 -5.03
C ASP A 700 -8.95 6.80 -4.27
N PRO A 701 -9.70 5.81 -3.75
CA PRO A 701 -9.10 4.56 -3.29
C PRO A 701 -8.43 3.77 -4.42
N ILE A 702 -7.26 3.20 -4.12
CA ILE A 702 -6.57 2.20 -4.92
C ILE A 702 -6.30 0.97 -4.06
N TYR A 703 -6.52 -0.20 -4.66
CA TYR A 703 -6.31 -1.51 -4.06
C TYR A 703 -5.15 -2.22 -4.74
N VAL A 704 -4.32 -2.88 -3.95
CA VAL A 704 -3.35 -3.87 -4.39
C VAL A 704 -3.86 -5.23 -3.93
N LEU A 705 -4.34 -5.99 -4.90
CA LEU A 705 -4.97 -7.29 -4.75
C LEU A 705 -3.95 -8.37 -5.11
N GLU A 706 -4.10 -9.55 -4.53
CA GLU A 706 -3.19 -10.67 -4.76
C GLU A 706 -3.97 -11.83 -5.35
N GLY A 707 -3.39 -12.54 -6.29
CA GLY A 707 -3.98 -13.79 -6.74
C GLY A 707 -3.15 -14.48 -7.81
N PRO A 708 -3.23 -15.82 -7.90
CA PRO A 708 -2.67 -16.55 -9.04
C PRO A 708 -3.37 -16.17 -10.37
N SER A 709 -4.55 -15.56 -10.29
CA SER A 709 -5.33 -15.09 -11.42
C SER A 709 -6.09 -13.81 -11.08
N ALA A 710 -6.53 -13.09 -12.12
CA ALA A 710 -7.43 -11.95 -11.98
C ALA A 710 -8.74 -12.34 -11.28
N GLU A 711 -9.15 -13.60 -11.41
CA GLU A 711 -10.37 -14.15 -10.82
C GLU A 711 -10.28 -14.24 -9.30
N ALA A 712 -9.16 -14.72 -8.76
CA ALA A 712 -8.93 -14.74 -7.32
C ALA A 712 -8.89 -13.31 -6.73
N ALA A 713 -8.20 -12.40 -7.43
CA ALA A 713 -8.15 -11.00 -7.07
C ALA A 713 -9.53 -10.31 -7.14
N ALA A 714 -10.38 -10.70 -8.09
CA ALA A 714 -11.74 -10.20 -8.21
C ALA A 714 -12.56 -10.54 -6.96
N GLY A 715 -12.43 -11.73 -6.41
CA GLY A 715 -13.12 -12.12 -5.17
C GLY A 715 -12.81 -11.21 -3.98
N ASP A 716 -11.55 -10.82 -3.78
CA ASP A 716 -11.17 -9.88 -2.72
C ASP A 716 -11.68 -8.46 -2.99
N LEU A 717 -11.65 -8.02 -4.26
CA LEU A 717 -12.20 -6.72 -4.65
C LEU A 717 -13.73 -6.70 -4.44
N SER A 718 -14.45 -7.77 -4.76
CA SER A 718 -15.89 -7.89 -4.55
C SER A 718 -16.27 -7.78 -3.08
N VAL A 719 -15.50 -8.38 -2.17
CA VAL A 719 -15.73 -8.23 -0.72
C VAL A 719 -15.62 -6.76 -0.30
N ILE A 720 -14.64 -6.05 -0.85
CA ILE A 720 -14.43 -4.63 -0.56
C ILE A 720 -15.55 -3.77 -1.15
N LEU A 721 -15.93 -3.99 -2.42
CA LEU A 721 -17.01 -3.24 -3.08
C LEU A 721 -18.34 -3.45 -2.33
N LEU A 722 -18.62 -4.70 -1.96
CA LEU A 722 -19.78 -5.09 -1.16
C LEU A 722 -19.78 -4.40 0.21
N TRP A 723 -18.66 -4.41 0.93
CA TRP A 723 -18.52 -3.71 2.20
C TRP A 723 -18.72 -2.20 2.07
N THR A 724 -18.13 -1.60 1.02
CA THR A 724 -18.23 -0.17 0.72
C THR A 724 -19.68 0.24 0.47
N ALA A 725 -20.42 -0.59 -0.28
CA ALA A 725 -21.85 -0.50 -0.50
C ALA A 725 -22.67 -0.61 0.79
N VAL A 726 -22.41 -1.62 1.62
CA VAL A 726 -23.06 -1.80 2.93
C VAL A 726 -22.85 -0.57 3.83
N CYS A 727 -21.69 0.07 3.74
CA CYS A 727 -21.38 1.29 4.48
C CYS A 727 -22.03 2.57 3.89
N GLY A 728 -22.64 2.46 2.72
CA GLY A 728 -23.33 3.55 2.01
C GLY A 728 -22.42 4.48 1.22
N TYR A 729 -21.19 4.08 0.90
CA TYR A 729 -20.29 4.93 0.11
C TYR A 729 -20.64 4.84 -1.39
N PRO A 730 -20.99 5.96 -2.04
CA PRO A 730 -21.41 5.92 -3.44
C PRO A 730 -20.18 5.82 -4.35
N ILE A 731 -19.90 4.62 -4.87
CA ILE A 731 -18.81 4.40 -5.83
C ILE A 731 -19.28 4.78 -7.24
N LYS A 732 -18.44 5.49 -7.99
CA LYS A 732 -18.64 5.74 -9.42
C LYS A 732 -17.98 4.63 -10.23
N LEU A 733 -18.67 3.50 -10.41
CA LEU A 733 -18.15 2.31 -11.08
C LEU A 733 -17.78 2.56 -12.54
N SER A 734 -18.50 3.42 -13.27
CA SER A 734 -18.13 3.87 -14.62
C SER A 734 -16.75 4.57 -14.74
N LYS A 735 -16.07 4.84 -13.62
CA LYS A 735 -14.67 5.32 -13.60
C LYS A 735 -13.70 4.32 -12.96
N ALA A 736 -14.21 3.23 -12.42
CA ALA A 736 -13.36 2.21 -11.82
C ALA A 736 -12.54 1.53 -12.92
N THR A 737 -11.27 1.33 -12.65
CA THR A 737 -10.30 0.77 -13.61
C THR A 737 -9.33 -0.12 -12.86
N GLY A 738 -8.73 -1.10 -13.53
CA GLY A 738 -7.84 -2.04 -12.87
C GLY A 738 -7.12 -2.97 -13.83
N GLY A 739 -6.44 -3.97 -13.26
CA GLY A 739 -5.62 -4.93 -13.97
C GLY A 739 -4.14 -4.81 -13.58
N LYS A 740 -3.25 -5.06 -14.55
CA LYS A 740 -1.79 -4.93 -14.36
C LYS A 740 -1.27 -3.51 -14.57
N GLU A 741 -2.14 -2.60 -15.00
CA GLU A 741 -1.79 -1.23 -15.32
C GLU A 741 -2.94 -0.29 -14.94
N LEU A 742 -2.63 0.84 -14.30
CA LEU A 742 -3.62 1.80 -13.81
C LEU A 742 -3.02 3.20 -13.73
N GLU A 743 -3.82 4.22 -14.04
CA GLU A 743 -3.50 5.61 -13.67
C GLU A 743 -4.04 5.98 -12.28
N TRP A 744 -3.16 6.44 -11.38
CA TRP A 744 -3.56 6.90 -10.06
C TRP A 744 -2.74 8.11 -9.60
N VAL A 745 -3.43 9.12 -9.07
CA VAL A 745 -2.84 10.38 -8.55
C VAL A 745 -1.84 11.04 -9.54
N GLY A 746 -2.13 10.94 -10.83
CA GLY A 746 -1.36 11.60 -11.89
C GLY A 746 -0.04 10.91 -12.25
N ALA A 747 0.07 9.61 -11.99
CA ALA A 747 1.10 8.72 -12.54
C ALA A 747 0.45 7.41 -13.00
N LYS A 748 1.09 6.78 -13.99
CA LYS A 748 0.71 5.46 -14.50
C LYS A 748 1.55 4.42 -13.76
N ILE A 749 0.92 3.40 -13.20
CA ILE A 749 1.55 2.32 -12.45
C ILE A 749 1.33 1.03 -13.22
N ARG A 750 2.40 0.30 -13.51
CA ARG A 750 2.36 -0.99 -14.23
C ARG A 750 3.12 -2.05 -13.45
N CYS A 751 2.50 -3.22 -13.30
CA CYS A 751 3.04 -4.41 -12.68
C CYS A 751 3.60 -5.34 -13.76
N LEU A 752 4.87 -5.69 -13.67
CA LEU A 752 5.60 -6.57 -14.59
C LEU A 752 5.87 -7.90 -13.91
N ASP A 753 5.06 -8.91 -14.24
CA ASP A 753 5.10 -10.18 -13.53
C ASP A 753 6.38 -10.99 -13.83
N ALA A 754 6.90 -10.94 -15.05
CA ALA A 754 8.10 -11.69 -15.45
C ALA A 754 9.38 -11.16 -14.76
N GLU A 755 9.49 -9.84 -14.63
CA GLU A 755 10.60 -9.14 -13.99
C GLU A 755 10.38 -8.93 -12.49
N GLU A 756 9.22 -9.30 -11.96
CA GLU A 756 8.75 -8.99 -10.61
C GLU A 756 8.99 -7.53 -10.23
N ALA A 757 8.56 -6.64 -11.12
CA ALA A 757 8.86 -5.23 -11.05
C ALA A 757 7.59 -4.38 -11.11
N VAL A 758 7.68 -3.18 -10.55
CA VAL A 758 6.65 -2.16 -10.68
C VAL A 758 7.27 -0.97 -11.40
N VAL A 759 6.66 -0.56 -12.50
CA VAL A 759 7.05 0.64 -13.25
C VAL A 759 6.08 1.75 -12.91
N VAL A 760 6.61 2.92 -12.59
CA VAL A 760 5.82 4.14 -12.43
C VAL A 760 6.26 5.17 -13.47
N THR A 761 5.32 5.59 -14.30
CA THR A 761 5.54 6.50 -15.42
C THR A 761 4.81 7.82 -15.17
N LEU A 762 5.50 8.93 -15.40
CA LEU A 762 4.88 10.25 -15.37
C LEU A 762 4.31 10.62 -16.75
N PRO A 763 3.09 11.19 -16.81
CA PRO A 763 2.49 11.56 -18.09
C PRO A 763 3.32 12.59 -18.88
N GLU A 764 3.46 12.36 -20.18
CA GLU A 764 4.14 13.24 -21.14
C GLU A 764 3.73 14.70 -20.99
N ALA A 765 2.42 14.96 -21.02
CA ALA A 765 1.86 16.31 -20.96
C ALA A 765 2.33 17.09 -19.72
N LYS A 766 2.56 16.39 -18.60
CA LYS A 766 3.06 17.00 -17.37
C LYS A 766 4.55 17.33 -17.47
N ILE A 767 5.35 16.46 -18.07
CA ILE A 767 6.77 16.69 -18.33
C ILE A 767 6.94 17.87 -19.28
N GLN A 768 6.20 17.91 -20.38
CA GLN A 768 6.24 19.01 -21.36
C GLN A 768 5.80 20.34 -20.76
N ALA A 769 4.75 20.36 -19.93
CA ALA A 769 4.33 21.58 -19.23
C ALA A 769 5.43 22.11 -18.29
N LEU A 770 6.09 21.23 -17.54
CA LEU A 770 7.20 21.60 -16.67
C LEU A 770 8.42 22.07 -17.46
N LEU A 771 8.73 21.44 -18.60
CA LEU A 771 9.81 21.84 -19.49
C LEU A 771 9.54 23.23 -20.10
N ALA A 772 8.31 23.49 -20.53
CA ALA A 772 7.87 24.79 -21.02
C ALA A 772 7.99 25.88 -19.93
N ASP A 773 7.54 25.60 -18.70
CA ASP A 773 7.71 26.48 -17.55
C ASP A 773 9.21 26.74 -17.26
N THR A 774 10.04 25.70 -17.31
CA THR A 774 11.50 25.79 -17.11
C THR A 774 12.13 26.75 -18.13
N ASN A 775 11.79 26.58 -19.41
CA ASN A 775 12.29 27.41 -20.50
C ASN A 775 11.78 28.85 -20.37
N ARG A 776 10.53 29.05 -19.96
CA ARG A 776 9.97 30.38 -19.67
C ARG A 776 10.72 31.09 -18.54
N PHE A 777 11.09 30.40 -17.47
CA PHE A 777 11.91 30.99 -16.42
C PHE A 777 13.32 31.32 -16.92
N LEU A 778 13.95 30.41 -17.68
CA LEU A 778 15.31 30.62 -18.20
C LEU A 778 15.41 31.79 -19.19
N SER A 779 14.34 32.10 -19.93
CA SER A 779 14.31 33.20 -20.90
C SER A 779 14.14 34.58 -20.29
N LYS A 780 13.75 34.67 -19.01
CA LYS A 780 13.52 35.94 -18.31
C LYS A 780 14.63 36.27 -17.30
N PRO A 781 14.92 37.56 -17.03
CA PRO A 781 15.86 37.94 -15.98
C PRO A 781 15.28 37.78 -14.57
N VAL A 782 13.95 37.82 -14.44
CA VAL A 782 13.20 37.73 -13.18
C VAL A 782 12.00 36.80 -13.29
N ALA A 783 11.62 36.18 -12.18
CA ALA A 783 10.48 35.29 -12.01
C ALA A 783 9.58 35.76 -10.86
N GLY A 784 8.27 35.61 -10.98
CA GLY A 784 7.35 35.91 -9.87
C GLY A 784 7.45 34.87 -8.76
N ALA A 785 7.49 35.28 -7.49
CA ALA A 785 7.62 34.36 -6.35
C ALA A 785 6.46 33.34 -6.27
N ARG A 786 5.23 33.77 -6.61
CA ARG A 786 4.05 32.90 -6.67
C ARG A 786 4.14 31.85 -7.79
N GLU A 787 4.60 32.28 -8.96
CA GLU A 787 4.80 31.42 -10.13
C GLU A 787 5.87 30.37 -9.82
N LEU A 788 7.02 30.79 -9.28
CA LEU A 788 8.09 29.89 -8.88
C LEU A 788 7.63 28.92 -7.78
N ARG A 789 6.81 29.36 -6.81
CA ARG A 789 6.24 28.49 -5.77
C ARG A 789 5.36 27.39 -6.37
N SER A 790 4.46 27.76 -7.28
CA SER A 790 3.60 26.80 -7.98
C SER A 790 4.44 25.78 -8.77
N TYR A 791 5.43 26.26 -9.53
CA TYR A 791 6.35 25.42 -10.30
C TYR A 791 7.17 24.48 -9.39
N THR A 792 7.71 25.00 -8.28
CA THR A 792 8.49 24.22 -7.30
C THR A 792 7.62 23.15 -6.64
N GLY A 793 6.34 23.45 -6.36
CA GLY A 793 5.38 22.46 -5.87
C GLY A 793 5.12 21.35 -6.88
N ALA A 794 4.95 21.68 -8.16
CA ALA A 794 4.79 20.71 -9.24
C ALA A 794 6.02 19.81 -9.41
N LEU A 795 7.23 20.38 -9.34
CA LEU A 795 8.47 19.59 -9.32
C LEU A 795 8.62 18.75 -8.05
N SER A 796 8.12 19.21 -6.89
CA SER A 796 8.16 18.43 -5.65
C SER A 796 7.32 17.16 -5.74
N PHE A 797 6.23 17.18 -6.52
CA PHE A 797 5.49 15.98 -6.87
C PHE A 797 6.36 15.01 -7.68
N VAL A 798 7.03 15.48 -8.74
CA VAL A 798 7.92 14.67 -9.57
C VAL A 798 9.08 14.10 -8.73
N ALA A 799 9.64 14.90 -7.83
CA ALA A 799 10.71 14.50 -6.91
C ALA A 799 10.27 13.49 -5.83
N GLY A 800 8.96 13.31 -5.66
CA GLY A 800 8.38 12.22 -4.88
C GLY A 800 8.65 10.86 -5.54
N LEU A 801 8.61 10.81 -6.87
CA LEU A 801 8.89 9.61 -7.67
C LEU A 801 10.36 9.49 -8.08
N VAL A 802 10.98 10.62 -8.43
CA VAL A 802 12.35 10.73 -8.93
C VAL A 802 13.18 11.51 -7.89
N PRO A 803 13.71 10.86 -6.83
CA PRO A 803 14.45 11.54 -5.78
C PRO A 803 15.63 12.39 -6.28
N HIS A 804 16.17 12.05 -7.46
CA HIS A 804 17.21 12.81 -8.15
C HIS A 804 16.83 14.29 -8.37
N LEU A 805 15.54 14.66 -8.37
CA LEU A 805 15.14 16.07 -8.46
C LEU A 805 15.33 16.88 -7.17
N ARG A 806 15.38 16.22 -6.00
CA ARG A 806 15.40 16.88 -4.69
C ARG A 806 16.58 17.82 -4.45
N PRO A 807 17.82 17.56 -4.92
CA PRO A 807 18.93 18.50 -4.73
C PRO A 807 18.67 19.86 -5.40
N PHE A 808 17.97 19.87 -6.54
CA PHE A 808 17.66 21.11 -7.28
C PHE A 808 16.54 21.91 -6.61
N LEU A 809 15.56 21.22 -6.02
CA LEU A 809 14.45 21.86 -5.29
C LEU A 809 14.94 22.69 -4.09
N ALA A 810 16.01 22.26 -3.42
CA ALA A 810 16.58 22.99 -2.29
C ALA A 810 16.93 24.44 -2.66
N SER A 811 17.46 24.67 -3.87
CA SER A 811 17.78 26.01 -4.36
C SER A 811 16.52 26.88 -4.55
N PHE A 812 15.42 26.29 -5.02
CA PHE A 812 14.16 27.03 -5.17
C PHE A 812 13.55 27.37 -3.81
N TRP A 813 13.46 26.40 -2.91
CA TRP A 813 12.93 26.60 -1.56
C TRP A 813 13.74 27.60 -0.75
N SER A 814 15.06 27.60 -0.86
CA SER A 814 15.93 28.56 -0.18
C SER A 814 15.70 30.01 -0.63
N VAL A 815 15.32 30.22 -1.89
CA VAL A 815 14.97 31.57 -2.36
C VAL A 815 13.54 31.90 -1.95
N LEU A 816 12.61 30.97 -2.07
CA LEU A 816 11.21 31.18 -1.68
C LEU A 816 11.03 31.46 -0.18
N SER A 817 11.86 30.88 0.71
CA SER A 817 11.80 31.12 2.15
C SER A 817 12.16 32.56 2.53
N ARG A 818 13.08 33.19 1.78
CA ARG A 818 13.44 34.61 1.94
C ARG A 818 12.40 35.57 1.33
N HIS A 819 11.46 35.03 0.58
CA HIS A 819 10.36 35.75 -0.07
C HIS A 819 9.00 35.29 0.51
N ALA A 820 9.01 34.65 1.68
CA ALA A 820 7.82 34.09 2.30
C ALA A 820 6.83 35.22 2.66
N VAL A 821 5.75 35.29 1.90
CA VAL A 821 4.41 35.46 2.48
C VAL A 821 4.29 34.37 3.54
N THR A 822 4.01 34.73 4.79
CA THR A 822 3.78 33.74 5.84
C THR A 822 2.66 32.78 5.39
N SER A 823 2.61 31.59 5.99
CA SER A 823 1.49 30.65 5.86
C SER A 823 0.11 31.27 6.14
N GLU A 824 0.09 32.49 6.70
CA GLU A 824 -1.07 33.29 7.07
C GLU A 824 -1.50 34.30 5.99
N GLY A 825 -0.86 34.32 4.81
CA GLY A 825 -1.26 35.21 3.72
C GLY A 825 -1.05 36.70 4.00
N LEU A 826 -0.37 37.06 5.10
CA LEU A 826 -0.02 38.44 5.38
C LEU A 826 1.12 38.88 4.43
N PRO A 827 0.97 40.00 3.72
CA PRO A 827 2.10 40.60 3.04
C PRO A 827 3.06 41.12 4.11
N VAL A 828 4.26 40.53 4.19
CA VAL A 828 5.39 41.28 4.76
C VAL A 828 5.47 42.55 3.92
N LYS A 829 5.42 43.73 4.55
CA LYS A 829 5.48 45.03 3.87
C LYS A 829 6.70 45.19 2.94
N GLU A 830 7.64 44.24 3.00
CA GLU A 830 8.88 44.15 2.21
C GLU A 830 9.03 42.85 1.38
N ALA A 831 7.99 42.03 1.21
CA ALA A 831 8.08 40.80 0.40
C ALA A 831 8.33 41.13 -1.08
N ARG A 832 9.58 41.00 -1.53
CA ARG A 832 9.95 41.17 -2.95
C ARG A 832 9.13 40.18 -3.80
N LYS A 833 8.21 40.68 -4.63
CA LYS A 833 7.36 39.86 -5.50
C LYS A 833 8.13 39.13 -6.62
N LEU A 834 9.35 39.59 -6.91
CA LEU A 834 10.20 39.13 -8.01
C LEU A 834 11.51 38.52 -7.50
N ILE A 835 11.97 37.48 -8.20
CA ILE A 835 13.18 36.71 -7.92
C ILE A 835 14.09 36.79 -9.15
N HIS A 836 15.34 37.21 -8.99
CA HIS A 836 16.31 37.18 -10.09
C HIS A 836 16.63 35.73 -10.48
N VAL A 837 16.36 35.39 -11.74
CA VAL A 837 16.56 34.03 -12.30
C VAL A 837 18.02 33.61 -12.18
N ARG A 838 18.98 34.53 -12.25
CA ARG A 838 20.42 34.24 -12.05
C ARG A 838 20.71 33.43 -10.78
N ARG A 839 19.93 33.61 -9.71
CA ARG A 839 20.09 32.88 -8.43
C ARG A 839 19.68 31.41 -8.50
N ILE A 840 18.74 31.08 -9.39
CA ILE A 840 18.18 29.72 -9.54
C ILE A 840 18.50 29.09 -10.90
N ARG A 841 19.14 29.84 -11.80
CA ARG A 841 19.51 29.41 -13.16
C ARG A 841 20.28 28.10 -13.20
N PRO A 842 21.27 27.84 -12.32
CA PRO A 842 21.93 26.54 -12.30
C PRO A 842 20.94 25.39 -12.05
N ALA A 843 20.07 25.52 -11.06
CA ALA A 843 19.05 24.50 -10.76
C ALA A 843 18.05 24.33 -11.91
N LEU A 844 17.61 25.43 -12.55
CA LEU A 844 16.72 25.37 -13.72
C LEU A 844 17.37 24.66 -14.92
N ARG A 845 18.67 24.88 -15.17
CA ARG A 845 19.39 24.19 -16.26
C ARG A 845 19.46 22.69 -16.03
N TRP A 846 19.70 22.27 -14.80
CA TRP A 846 19.67 20.85 -14.44
C TRP A 846 18.28 20.24 -14.56
N VAL A 847 17.24 20.93 -14.08
CA VAL A 847 15.87 20.47 -14.26
C VAL A 847 15.54 20.35 -15.75
N ARG A 848 15.94 21.33 -16.57
CA ARG A 848 15.79 21.23 -18.03
C ARG A 848 16.49 20.00 -18.59
N ALA A 849 17.76 19.77 -18.24
CA ALA A 849 18.51 18.62 -18.71
C ALA A 849 17.81 17.30 -18.36
N LEU A 850 17.35 17.15 -17.12
CA LEU A 850 16.61 15.97 -16.68
C LEU A 850 15.29 15.78 -17.44
N LEU A 851 14.50 16.85 -17.60
CA LEU A 851 13.21 16.81 -18.29
C LEU A 851 13.35 16.67 -19.81
N SER A 852 14.53 16.92 -20.39
CA SER A 852 14.80 16.77 -21.82
C SER A 852 15.39 15.41 -22.19
N GLY A 853 15.64 14.52 -21.22
CA GLY A 853 16.25 13.20 -21.45
C GLY A 853 15.36 12.18 -22.16
N GLY A 854 14.06 12.46 -22.29
CA GLY A 854 13.11 11.58 -22.98
C GLY A 854 11.68 12.14 -22.91
N PRO A 855 10.74 11.57 -23.69
CA PRO A 855 9.33 11.96 -23.62
C PRO A 855 8.77 11.69 -22.21
N THR A 856 8.88 10.46 -21.73
CA THR A 856 8.39 10.05 -20.42
C THR A 856 9.51 9.86 -19.42
N ILE A 857 9.20 10.08 -18.15
CA ILE A 857 10.08 9.68 -17.05
C ILE A 857 9.48 8.46 -16.38
N GLU A 858 10.23 7.36 -16.45
CA GLU A 858 9.86 6.08 -15.85
C GLU A 858 10.80 5.75 -14.70
N LYS A 859 10.26 5.05 -13.71
CA LYS A 859 11.06 4.45 -12.65
C LYS A 859 10.63 3.01 -12.45
N ILE A 860 11.58 2.10 -12.60
CA ILE A 860 11.39 0.68 -12.38
C ILE A 860 11.84 0.34 -10.95
N PHE A 861 11.00 -0.41 -10.26
CA PHE A 861 11.28 -0.92 -8.92
C PHE A 861 11.21 -2.44 -8.96
N TYR A 862 12.32 -3.11 -8.68
CA TYR A 862 12.37 -4.57 -8.62
C TYR A 862 12.02 -5.09 -7.23
N ALA A 863 11.21 -6.14 -7.15
CA ALA A 863 10.91 -6.82 -5.89
C ALA A 863 12.17 -7.46 -5.31
N ARG A 864 12.97 -8.07 -6.20
CA ARG A 864 14.26 -8.72 -5.95
C ARG A 864 15.30 -8.12 -6.89
N PRO A 865 15.84 -6.92 -6.60
CA PRO A 865 16.82 -6.29 -7.47
C PRO A 865 18.08 -7.16 -7.62
N PRO A 866 18.76 -7.14 -8.78
CA PRO A 866 20.00 -7.86 -8.98
C PRO A 866 21.02 -7.50 -7.91
N ARG A 867 21.58 -8.51 -7.22
CA ARG A 867 22.65 -8.28 -6.23
C ARG A 867 23.99 -8.37 -6.90
N THR A 868 24.91 -7.49 -6.50
CA THR A 868 26.32 -7.54 -6.90
C THR A 868 27.17 -7.78 -5.67
N ASP A 869 28.31 -8.45 -5.86
CA ASP A 869 29.35 -8.60 -4.83
C ASP A 869 30.30 -7.40 -4.80
N LEU A 870 29.96 -6.32 -5.54
CA LEU A 870 30.71 -5.10 -5.62
C LEU A 870 30.64 -4.34 -4.29
N GLU A 871 31.81 -4.07 -3.72
CA GLU A 871 32.00 -3.16 -2.61
C GLU A 871 32.94 -2.02 -3.04
N ILE A 872 32.48 -0.79 -2.87
CA ILE A 872 33.25 0.43 -3.10
C ILE A 872 33.66 0.98 -1.74
N VAL A 873 34.97 1.13 -1.50
CA VAL A 873 35.50 1.78 -0.30
C VAL A 873 36.23 3.03 -0.71
N THR A 874 35.88 4.19 -0.15
CA THR A 874 36.53 5.46 -0.46
C THR A 874 37.00 6.15 0.80
N ASP A 875 38.06 6.93 0.66
CA ASP A 875 38.63 7.77 1.71
C ASP A 875 39.09 9.10 1.07
N ALA A 876 39.12 10.16 1.86
CA ALA A 876 39.68 11.43 1.46
C ALA A 876 40.40 12.13 2.61
N SER A 877 41.42 12.87 2.24
CA SER A 877 42.20 13.73 3.12
C SER A 877 42.20 15.16 2.62
N PRO A 878 42.73 16.12 3.40
CA PRO A 878 42.90 17.49 2.95
C PRO A 878 43.79 17.67 1.70
N TRP A 879 44.51 16.63 1.27
CA TRP A 879 45.43 16.68 0.12
C TRP A 879 44.93 15.93 -1.12
N GLY A 880 44.08 14.92 -0.94
CA GLY A 880 43.71 14.01 -2.01
C GLY A 880 42.51 13.11 -1.69
N ILE A 881 42.09 12.36 -2.70
CA ILE A 881 40.99 11.40 -2.65
C ILE A 881 41.48 10.04 -3.14
N GLY A 882 40.84 8.98 -2.68
CA GLY A 882 41.10 7.64 -3.19
C GLY A 882 39.94 6.69 -2.95
N GLY A 883 40.03 5.54 -3.61
CA GLY A 883 39.09 4.46 -3.37
C GLY A 883 39.56 3.14 -3.93
N VAL A 884 38.98 2.07 -3.41
CA VAL A 884 39.22 0.67 -3.79
C VAL A 884 37.90 0.01 -4.12
N ARG A 885 37.88 -0.67 -5.26
CA ARG A 885 36.82 -1.60 -5.67
C ARG A 885 37.14 -2.99 -5.17
N ARG A 886 36.19 -3.65 -4.54
CA ARG A 886 36.30 -5.03 -4.09
C ARG A 886 35.19 -5.89 -4.70
N HIS A 887 35.53 -7.11 -5.10
CA HIS A 887 34.59 -8.17 -5.45
C HIS A 887 34.76 -9.30 -4.46
N SER A 888 33.68 -9.72 -3.81
CA SER A 888 33.71 -10.78 -2.79
C SER A 888 34.78 -10.55 -1.72
N GLY A 889 34.91 -9.29 -1.28
CA GLY A 889 35.90 -8.85 -0.28
C GLY A 889 37.34 -8.65 -0.79
N LYS A 890 37.66 -9.07 -2.03
CA LYS A 890 39.01 -8.95 -2.61
C LYS A 890 39.15 -7.66 -3.41
N PRO A 891 40.21 -6.85 -3.18
CA PRO A 891 40.50 -5.69 -4.02
C PRO A 891 40.72 -6.10 -5.48
N THR A 892 40.04 -5.42 -6.40
CA THR A 892 40.12 -5.68 -7.86
C THR A 892 40.46 -4.43 -8.67
N GLY A 893 40.40 -3.26 -8.06
CA GLY A 893 40.75 -2.00 -8.70
C GLY A 893 40.88 -0.90 -7.66
N TYR A 894 41.63 0.15 -7.98
CA TYR A 894 41.80 1.30 -7.11
C TYR A 894 41.95 2.58 -7.94
N PHE A 895 41.70 3.73 -7.32
CA PHE A 895 42.10 5.03 -7.84
C PHE A 895 42.64 5.88 -6.71
N TYR A 896 43.48 6.84 -7.06
CA TYR A 896 43.89 7.92 -6.18
C TYR A 896 44.14 9.17 -7.02
N SER A 897 43.93 10.34 -6.41
CA SER A 897 44.22 11.62 -7.05
C SER A 897 44.48 12.67 -5.98
N HIS A 898 45.42 13.57 -6.25
CA HIS A 898 45.45 14.85 -5.56
C HIS A 898 44.16 15.63 -5.86
N LEU A 899 43.72 16.49 -4.93
CA LEU A 899 42.60 17.39 -5.18
C LEU A 899 42.95 18.32 -6.35
N PRO A 900 42.19 18.35 -7.46
CA PRO A 900 42.52 19.24 -8.58
C PRO A 900 42.33 20.71 -8.22
N ASP A 901 43.18 21.61 -8.71
CA ASP A 901 43.11 23.04 -8.37
C ASP A 901 41.80 23.69 -8.81
N GLY A 902 41.21 23.21 -9.92
CA GLY A 902 39.88 23.63 -10.37
C GLY A 902 38.77 23.31 -9.36
N VAL A 903 38.89 22.18 -8.63
CA VAL A 903 37.95 21.80 -7.57
C VAL A 903 38.14 22.68 -6.34
N LEU A 904 39.39 22.89 -5.92
CA LEU A 904 39.73 23.80 -4.81
C LEU A 904 39.17 25.20 -5.06
N LYS A 905 39.40 25.75 -6.26
CA LYS A 905 38.87 27.06 -6.69
C LYS A 905 37.34 27.10 -6.71
N LYS A 906 36.66 26.03 -7.17
CA LYS A 906 35.19 25.96 -7.25
C LYS A 906 34.53 26.09 -5.89
N PHE A 907 35.12 25.47 -4.86
CA PHE A 907 34.57 25.46 -3.50
C PHE A 907 35.21 26.50 -2.57
N GLY A 908 36.11 27.36 -3.08
CA GLY A 908 36.83 28.32 -2.26
C GLY A 908 37.64 27.63 -1.15
N ALA A 909 38.13 26.42 -1.42
CA ALA A 909 38.87 25.60 -0.49
C ALA A 909 40.38 25.74 -0.70
N GLU A 910 41.14 25.56 0.36
CA GLU A 910 42.60 25.54 0.34
C GLU A 910 43.09 24.12 0.65
N ARG A 911 44.10 23.66 -0.09
CA ARG A 911 44.69 22.34 0.08
C ARG A 911 45.30 22.25 1.48
N GLY A 912 45.12 21.12 2.16
CA GLY A 912 45.62 20.91 3.52
C GLY A 912 44.64 21.30 4.63
N LEU A 913 43.52 21.97 4.33
CA LEU A 913 42.51 22.32 5.35
C LEU A 913 41.48 21.20 5.60
N PRO A 914 41.34 20.71 6.85
CA PRO A 914 40.41 19.62 7.18
C PRO A 914 38.93 20.01 7.18
N LYS A 915 38.59 21.31 7.21
CA LYS A 915 37.19 21.78 7.25
C LYS A 915 36.33 21.36 6.06
N HIS A 916 36.95 20.92 4.96
CA HIS A 916 36.27 20.45 3.75
C HIS A 916 36.28 18.92 3.60
N ASN A 917 36.73 18.15 4.59
CA ASN A 917 36.92 16.69 4.41
C ASN A 917 35.64 15.96 4.00
N THR A 918 34.49 16.31 4.58
CA THR A 918 33.19 15.75 4.17
C THR A 918 32.84 16.00 2.71
N LEU A 919 33.28 17.13 2.15
CA LEU A 919 33.12 17.42 0.73
C LEU A 919 34.05 16.54 -0.13
N TRP A 920 35.28 16.33 0.33
CA TRP A 920 36.25 15.48 -0.36
C TRP A 920 35.89 13.99 -0.31
N GLU A 921 35.36 13.51 0.81
CA GLU A 921 34.85 12.15 0.95
C GLU A 921 33.66 11.92 0.00
N GLY A 922 32.77 12.91 -0.14
CA GLY A 922 31.69 12.86 -1.14
C GLY A 922 32.18 12.92 -2.59
N LEU A 923 33.26 13.66 -2.86
CA LEU A 923 33.89 13.71 -4.18
C LEU A 923 34.57 12.39 -4.53
N ALA A 924 35.24 11.75 -3.56
CA ALA A 924 35.84 10.43 -3.72
C ALA A 924 34.78 9.40 -4.12
N LEU A 925 33.62 9.39 -3.45
CA LEU A 925 32.48 8.55 -3.82
C LEU A 925 31.97 8.85 -5.24
N LEU A 926 31.88 10.13 -5.63
CA LEU A 926 31.38 10.50 -6.97
C LEU A 926 32.31 9.97 -8.06
N VAL A 927 33.62 10.13 -7.87
CA VAL A 927 34.62 9.60 -8.80
C VAL A 927 34.55 8.08 -8.86
N ALA A 928 34.49 7.41 -7.70
CA ALA A 928 34.34 5.96 -7.63
C ALA A 928 33.10 5.46 -8.39
N PHE A 929 31.98 6.17 -8.25
CA PHE A 929 30.72 5.77 -8.88
C PHE A 929 30.80 5.93 -10.40
N ARG A 930 31.37 7.03 -10.89
CA ARG A 930 31.60 7.26 -12.33
C ARG A 930 32.55 6.25 -12.95
N LEU A 931 33.54 5.79 -12.20
CA LEU A 931 34.49 4.80 -12.69
C LEU A 931 33.92 3.38 -12.74
N TRP A 932 33.09 2.99 -11.76
CA TRP A 932 32.78 1.58 -11.53
C TRP A 932 31.32 1.18 -11.69
N LEU A 933 30.36 2.08 -11.51
CA LEU A 933 28.94 1.73 -11.65
C LEU A 933 28.43 1.58 -13.09
N PRO A 934 28.99 2.25 -14.12
CA PRO A 934 28.55 2.03 -15.51
C PRO A 934 28.66 0.57 -16.00
N ALA A 935 29.50 -0.24 -15.34
CA ALA A 935 29.65 -1.66 -15.65
C ALA A 935 28.54 -2.55 -15.04
N LEU A 936 27.69 -2.01 -14.16
CA LEU A 936 26.64 -2.78 -13.50
C LEU A 936 25.36 -2.78 -14.33
N VAL A 937 24.60 -3.87 -14.19
CA VAL A 937 23.24 -3.94 -14.72
C VAL A 937 22.38 -2.88 -14.04
N HIS A 938 21.52 -2.22 -14.81
CA HIS A 938 20.60 -1.22 -14.28
C HIS A 938 19.76 -1.77 -13.11
N GLY A 939 19.67 -1.01 -12.02
CA GLY A 939 18.94 -1.41 -10.81
C GLY A 939 19.69 -2.37 -9.88
N ALA A 940 20.94 -2.70 -10.19
CA ALA A 940 21.78 -3.53 -9.33
C ALA A 940 22.06 -2.88 -7.96
N LEU A 941 22.05 -3.70 -6.92
CA LEU A 941 22.48 -3.31 -5.58
C LEU A 941 23.98 -3.57 -5.40
N PHE A 942 24.70 -2.58 -4.85
CA PHE A 942 26.11 -2.67 -4.49
C PHE A 942 26.32 -2.06 -3.09
N ARG A 943 27.48 -2.32 -2.48
CA ARG A 943 27.85 -1.76 -1.18
C ARG A 943 28.82 -0.60 -1.36
N ALA A 944 28.59 0.49 -0.62
CA ALA A 944 29.53 1.60 -0.53
C ALA A 944 29.89 1.84 0.94
N LYS A 945 31.19 1.96 1.23
CA LYS A 945 31.76 2.27 2.54
C LYS A 945 32.52 3.58 2.46
N SER A 946 32.21 4.48 3.37
CA SER A 946 32.92 5.73 3.63
C SER A 946 32.78 6.05 5.11
N ASP A 947 33.80 6.65 5.67
CA ASP A 947 33.87 7.18 7.03
C ASP A 947 33.00 8.44 7.24
N ASN A 948 32.60 9.16 6.17
CA ASN A 948 31.57 10.20 6.28
C ASN A 948 30.14 9.69 6.33
N LEU A 949 29.59 9.61 7.54
CA LEU A 949 28.15 9.48 7.70
C LEU A 949 27.37 10.70 7.16
N GLY A 950 27.98 11.89 7.13
CA GLY A 950 27.32 13.12 6.67
C GLY A 950 26.94 13.08 5.20
N PHE A 951 27.85 12.59 4.34
CA PHE A 951 27.59 12.50 2.91
C PHE A 951 26.73 11.29 2.52
N LEU A 952 26.95 10.13 3.15
CA LEU A 952 26.10 8.95 2.95
C LEU A 952 24.63 9.25 3.28
N LYS A 953 24.38 10.02 4.36
CA LYS A 953 23.04 10.54 4.69
C LYS A 953 22.48 11.48 3.62
N ALA A 954 23.32 12.34 3.02
CA ALA A 954 22.91 13.25 1.95
C ALA A 954 22.52 12.49 0.66
N LEU A 955 23.28 11.47 0.29
CA LEU A 955 22.97 10.57 -0.83
C LEU A 955 21.65 9.83 -0.61
N ALA A 956 21.48 9.19 0.55
CA ALA A 956 20.24 8.48 0.89
C ALA A 956 19.00 9.41 0.86
N LYS A 957 19.16 10.68 1.25
CA LYS A 957 18.10 11.69 1.19
C LYS A 957 17.86 12.19 -0.24
N GLY A 958 18.88 12.11 -1.10
CA GLY A 958 18.94 12.79 -2.39
C GLY A 958 19.00 14.31 -2.23
N SER A 959 19.59 14.85 -1.16
CA SER A 959 19.81 16.30 -0.98
C SER A 959 20.68 16.58 0.25
N ALA A 960 21.40 17.70 0.25
CA ALA A 960 22.17 18.16 1.41
C ALA A 960 21.72 19.55 1.87
N LYS A 961 21.81 19.82 3.18
CA LYS A 961 21.61 21.17 3.73
C LYS A 961 22.79 22.09 3.39
N ALA A 962 24.01 21.56 3.46
CA ALA A 962 25.22 22.28 3.12
C ALA A 962 25.26 22.56 1.60
N PRO A 963 25.44 23.82 1.16
CA PRO A 963 25.42 24.18 -0.26
C PRO A 963 26.42 23.39 -1.12
N ASP A 964 27.64 23.19 -0.61
CA ASP A 964 28.73 22.52 -1.34
C ASP A 964 28.46 21.02 -1.50
N LEU A 965 28.02 20.34 -0.43
CA LEU A 965 27.57 18.94 -0.52
C LEU A 965 26.37 18.80 -1.45
N ASN A 966 25.50 19.81 -1.53
CA ASN A 966 24.36 19.82 -2.44
C ASN A 966 24.79 20.09 -3.89
N VAL A 967 26.01 20.57 -4.17
CA VAL A 967 26.62 20.52 -5.51
C VAL A 967 26.89 19.06 -5.88
N LEU A 968 27.55 18.29 -5.02
CA LEU A 968 27.83 16.88 -5.28
C LEU A 968 26.54 16.06 -5.44
N ALA A 969 25.56 16.24 -4.55
CA ALA A 969 24.28 15.55 -4.66
C ALA A 969 23.56 15.78 -6.00
N ARG A 970 23.78 16.94 -6.65
CA ARG A 970 23.27 17.24 -8.00
C ARG A 970 23.99 16.46 -9.10
N GLU A 971 25.30 16.27 -8.96
CA GLU A 971 26.08 15.45 -9.90
C GLU A 971 25.67 13.97 -9.80
N PHE A 972 25.56 13.41 -8.60
CA PHE A 972 25.04 12.04 -8.42
C PHE A 972 23.64 11.88 -9.02
N ALA A 973 22.76 12.85 -8.79
CA ALA A 973 21.41 12.83 -9.35
C ALA A 973 21.40 12.86 -10.88
N TYR A 974 22.36 13.53 -11.50
CA TYR A 974 22.50 13.55 -12.96
C TYR A 974 23.07 12.23 -13.48
N ASP A 975 24.16 11.73 -12.87
CA ASP A 975 24.79 10.48 -13.28
C ASP A 975 23.87 9.26 -13.10
N GLN A 976 22.89 9.33 -12.20
CA GLN A 976 21.86 8.29 -12.03
C GLN A 976 20.69 8.41 -13.02
N ALA A 977 20.58 9.55 -13.71
CA ALA A 977 19.50 9.82 -14.65
C ALA A 977 19.92 9.65 -16.12
N VAL A 978 21.20 9.86 -16.42
CA VAL A 978 21.86 9.49 -17.68
C VAL A 978 22.28 8.03 -17.60
#